data_AF-A0A4U5W6R2-F1
#
_entry.id   AF-A0A4U5W6R2-F1
#
_cell.length_a   1.000
_cell.length_b   1.000
_cell.length_c   1.000
_cell.angle_alpha   90.00
_cell.angle_beta   90.00
_cell.angle_gamma   90.00
#
_symmetry.space_group_name_H-M   'P 1'
#
loop_
_entity.id
_entity.type
_entity.pdbx_description
1 polymer ?
#
loop_
_entity_poly.entity_id
_entity_poly.type
_entity_poly.pdbx_seq_one_letter_code
_entity_poly.pdbx_strand_id
1 'polypeptide(L)'
;MRSDRHDNVVNGPREHAVRPTPSRWPRNWRPPLIGPLAAGLSAGLLLTVPSVAAADSAGAPKRTGTVSVSDARFQVLSPTLIRTEYAGDGRFEDRSTFNAIGRGSFTPPPYTSSVRDGVLTLTTSAVTLRYRVGSGPFTADNLTVSLKAGQQPVQAAPWQHRVCAPGALCEAEDQRYDGPGLATDHGGFTGKGFLAGFEADNNSLSADVRTTAAGTYDFAVRYANSGGSDGRHETRTLSLSVDGGADRTFSLPETKDWNTWGVARLPLSLGAGPHTVTLHRTAADSGSVNVDSVALLAPGAAYPSRADSALPGCRFGTSCEAEDALLSGSAVVATDHKGHAGYGFTAELNQGAGLTDRVAGVPEDGTYLLHVRYANGTGGDGLHQARTVRVTTPGGTDASLSLPPTDTWDSWATASLPVRLKAGTDSVTLGCPDTTSCHVNVDSLALAGLQAPAPAPHLALGGYRRSLDGLNGDSEPVPWTTPGLLHRDGWYLLDDTASAVHDPATRKTSARPAHGGQPYQDGYLFGYGHDYQRGLSDLATLTGPPQLLPRWAYGVWYSEYIDRTASDYENTVLPAFRAAGVPLDVLVTDTDFKAPNTWSGWNFDPAKYPDPKGFFDWSAGQGLHNTLNVHPSILGDDPQFAKAQATAKGKLRKGGCGSAGGADCYTFDFGDPDQLAAYLDLHRPMDRAGNDFWWLDWCCDTSRSSQAGVTPDAWINQQYADLTAETSERGFVLSRAYGSLQAGGYSGGVGLPTGPWADKRTTLHFTGDTTSNWGTLRAEVGYTPGESAATGMAAVSHDIGGHNDGYGIPGAETYTSGGQTHRTTKLPDDLYARWVQFGTFQPVDRLHSNHSDRLPWQYGPEAKASAEKFLRLRESLVPYTYTLAQQAAVTGVPIVRPLYLQYPEEENAYSKAGTEYLYGPDMLVAPVTTPGTSTTTSVWFPPGQWTDYFTGRTYTAPAGGASHDVTTTLDTMPVFVRAGSVVTTRAENVTSDAQHPLDKAAVTVTAGASGSFSLYEDDGVSPVSERAVTTRLRYTEHHGTHLLTIDPARGSFKGQVSRRAWTVSFRGVDAEPSRVTLNGGATAASAWQYDADTHTLSVTLPARSVRKATTVMYR
;
A
#
# COMPACT_ATOMS: atom_id res chain seq x y z
N MET A 1 47.65 -0.06 -69.38
CA MET A 1 49.06 -0.48 -69.46
C MET A 1 49.75 -0.01 -68.21
N ARG A 2 50.48 -0.93 -67.54
CA ARG A 2 51.79 -0.77 -66.85
C ARG A 2 52.24 0.68 -66.56
N SER A 3 52.84 1.04 -65.44
CA SER A 3 53.56 0.30 -64.39
C SER A 3 54.09 1.35 -63.41
N ASP A 4 54.24 0.93 -62.17
CA ASP A 4 54.70 1.66 -60.98
C ASP A 4 56.13 2.24 -61.02
N ARG A 5 56.35 3.20 -60.08
CA ARG A 5 57.45 3.36 -59.09
C ARG A 5 57.26 4.72 -58.38
N HIS A 6 57.54 4.98 -57.10
CA HIS A 6 57.96 4.21 -55.92
C HIS A 6 57.61 5.05 -54.66
N ASP A 7 57.21 4.34 -53.60
CA ASP A 7 57.48 4.50 -52.16
C ASP A 7 57.19 5.81 -51.39
N ASN A 8 56.22 5.71 -50.46
CA ASN A 8 56.43 5.57 -49.01
C ASN A 8 55.53 6.43 -48.10
N VAL A 9 54.92 5.73 -47.13
CA VAL A 9 54.39 6.18 -45.82
C VAL A 9 52.97 6.79 -45.76
N VAL A 10 52.04 5.87 -45.43
CA VAL A 10 50.94 5.95 -44.44
C VAL A 10 49.86 7.05 -44.60
N ASN A 11 48.85 6.68 -45.39
CA ASN A 11 47.43 7.09 -45.45
C ASN A 11 46.98 8.40 -44.78
N GLY A 12 46.77 9.42 -45.63
CA GLY A 12 45.67 10.39 -45.49
C GLY A 12 44.43 9.97 -46.32
N PRO A 13 43.67 10.92 -46.90
CA PRO A 13 42.40 11.42 -46.35
C PRO A 13 41.23 11.34 -47.36
N ARG A 14 39.96 11.48 -46.92
CA ARG A 14 38.85 11.93 -47.79
C ARG A 14 37.81 12.78 -47.05
N GLU A 15 37.59 13.93 -47.66
CA GLU A 15 36.47 14.89 -47.68
C GLU A 15 35.12 14.40 -47.09
N HIS A 16 34.61 15.11 -46.08
CA HIS A 16 33.68 16.26 -46.14
C HIS A 16 32.20 15.85 -46.17
N ALA A 17 31.61 15.78 -44.98
CA ALA A 17 30.21 16.07 -44.77
C ALA A 17 30.03 16.86 -43.45
N VAL A 18 29.45 18.05 -43.62
CA VAL A 18 28.81 18.98 -42.69
C VAL A 18 28.75 18.59 -41.20
N ARG A 19 29.36 19.43 -40.34
CA ARG A 19 29.11 19.52 -38.89
C ARG A 19 28.54 20.91 -38.56
N PRO A 20 27.59 21.05 -37.61
CA PRO A 20 27.38 22.29 -36.90
C PRO A 20 28.35 22.40 -35.71
N THR A 21 28.81 23.63 -35.47
CA THR A 21 29.81 24.07 -34.51
C THR A 21 29.29 24.14 -33.06
N PRO A 22 30.18 23.99 -32.06
CA PRO A 22 29.89 24.29 -30.65
C PRO A 22 30.31 25.72 -30.30
N SER A 23 29.63 26.36 -29.35
CA SER A 23 30.18 27.55 -28.69
C SER A 23 30.11 27.43 -27.17
N ARG A 24 31.11 28.02 -26.54
CA ARG A 24 31.54 27.86 -25.16
C ARG A 24 31.44 29.23 -24.44
N TRP A 25 30.86 29.23 -23.22
CA TRP A 25 31.16 30.08 -22.02
C TRP A 25 30.64 31.55 -22.01
N PRO A 26 30.57 32.29 -20.85
CA PRO A 26 30.81 31.95 -19.43
C PRO A 26 29.75 32.48 -18.39
N ARG A 27 29.99 32.16 -17.10
CA ARG A 27 29.36 32.64 -15.86
C ARG A 27 29.62 34.14 -15.53
N ASN A 28 28.69 34.75 -14.77
CA ASN A 28 28.84 35.68 -13.60
C ASN A 28 27.98 36.97 -13.69
N TRP A 29 26.83 37.06 -13.02
CA TRP A 29 26.21 38.36 -12.67
C TRP A 29 25.60 38.35 -11.26
N ARG A 30 25.98 39.37 -10.46
CA ARG A 30 25.56 39.68 -9.07
C ARG A 30 24.21 40.43 -9.06
N PRO A 31 23.47 40.49 -7.93
CA PRO A 31 22.19 41.21 -7.86
C PRO A 31 22.39 42.71 -7.62
N PRO A 32 21.47 43.60 -8.06
CA PRO A 32 21.61 45.03 -7.82
C PRO A 32 20.97 45.47 -6.49
N LEU A 33 21.70 46.34 -5.81
CA LEU A 33 21.25 47.25 -4.76
C LEU A 33 20.37 48.35 -5.37
N ILE A 34 19.27 48.72 -4.72
CA ILE A 34 18.60 50.00 -4.95
C ILE A 34 18.29 50.67 -3.60
N GLY A 35 18.91 51.83 -3.38
CA GLY A 35 18.58 52.81 -2.34
C GLY A 35 17.73 53.96 -2.91
N PRO A 36 17.18 54.84 -2.05
CA PRO A 36 15.87 55.46 -2.22
C PRO A 36 15.90 56.91 -2.71
N LEU A 37 14.79 57.43 -3.26
CA LEU A 37 14.49 58.87 -3.28
C LEU A 37 13.00 59.20 -3.54
N ALA A 38 12.40 59.81 -2.50
CA ALA A 38 11.49 60.97 -2.47
C ALA A 38 10.18 61.08 -3.30
N ALA A 39 9.08 61.10 -2.54
CA ALA A 39 8.05 62.15 -2.40
C ALA A 39 7.16 62.61 -3.60
N GLY A 40 5.84 62.54 -3.38
CA GLY A 40 4.80 63.26 -4.14
C GLY A 40 3.38 62.95 -3.66
N LEU A 41 2.80 63.88 -2.88
CA LEU A 41 1.48 63.85 -2.20
C LEU A 41 0.25 63.92 -3.12
N SER A 42 -0.91 63.40 -2.63
CA SER A 42 -2.28 64.00 -2.63
C SER A 42 -3.33 62.95 -2.16
N ALA A 43 -3.72 62.88 -0.87
CA ALA A 43 -4.97 63.41 -0.26
C ALA A 43 -6.30 62.99 -0.95
N GLY A 44 -7.30 62.38 -0.28
CA GLY A 44 -7.48 62.18 1.15
C GLY A 44 -8.76 61.44 1.58
N LEU A 45 -8.91 61.44 2.91
CA LEU A 45 -10.02 61.10 3.81
C LEU A 45 -10.53 59.65 3.87
N LEU A 46 -10.29 59.00 5.03
CA LEU A 46 -11.36 58.67 5.99
C LEU A 46 -10.79 58.24 7.36
N LEU A 47 -11.10 59.08 8.36
CA LEU A 47 -11.36 58.86 9.79
C LEU A 47 -10.47 57.90 10.61
N THR A 48 -9.74 58.54 11.53
CA THR A 48 -8.91 57.96 12.60
C THR A 48 -9.71 57.60 13.87
N VAL A 49 -9.40 56.45 14.45
CA VAL A 49 -9.62 56.09 15.87
C VAL A 49 -8.25 55.61 16.40
N PRO A 50 -7.79 56.04 17.60
CA PRO A 50 -6.36 56.05 17.93
C PRO A 50 -5.78 54.66 18.20
N SER A 51 -4.62 54.40 17.59
CA SER A 51 -3.73 53.29 17.90
C SER A 51 -3.06 53.52 19.27
N VAL A 52 -3.30 52.61 20.20
CA VAL A 52 -2.37 52.40 21.32
C VAL A 52 -1.15 51.72 20.71
N ALA A 53 0.01 52.35 20.85
CA ALA A 53 1.29 51.74 20.51
C ALA A 53 1.46 50.46 21.34
N ALA A 54 1.26 49.31 20.71
CA ALA A 54 1.78 48.06 21.23
C ALA A 54 3.30 48.12 21.01
N ALA A 55 4.02 48.20 22.12
CA ALA A 55 5.45 47.98 22.16
C ALA A 55 5.78 46.69 21.37
N ASP A 56 6.85 46.75 20.59
CA ASP A 56 7.46 45.57 19.97
C ASP A 56 7.54 44.44 20.99
N SER A 57 6.64 43.46 20.87
CA SER A 57 6.84 42.18 21.52
C SER A 57 8.03 41.56 20.81
N ALA A 58 9.16 41.51 21.50
CA ALA A 58 10.30 40.67 21.13
C ALA A 58 9.75 39.34 20.61
N GLY A 59 10.06 39.03 19.34
CA GLY A 59 9.53 37.85 18.66
C GLY A 59 9.69 36.63 19.55
N ALA A 60 8.58 35.96 19.87
CA ALA A 60 8.63 34.70 20.56
C ALA A 60 9.61 33.78 19.81
N PRO A 61 10.58 33.14 20.49
CA PRO A 61 11.54 32.28 19.83
C PRO A 61 10.79 31.24 19.00
N LYS A 62 11.17 31.05 17.73
CA LYS A 62 10.68 29.93 16.92
C LYS A 62 10.91 28.66 17.74
N ARG A 63 9.83 28.06 18.25
CA ARG A 63 9.93 26.80 18.98
C ARG A 63 10.56 25.78 18.04
N THR A 64 11.71 25.25 18.41
CA THR A 64 12.27 24.10 17.70
C THR A 64 11.32 22.94 17.91
N GLY A 65 10.90 22.26 16.84
CA GLY A 65 10.12 21.03 16.93
C GLY A 65 10.88 19.86 17.55
N THR A 66 12.13 20.07 17.97
CA THR A 66 13.08 19.03 18.36
C THR A 66 13.45 19.15 19.84
N VAL A 67 13.48 18.02 20.54
CA VAL A 67 13.96 17.82 21.91
C VAL A 67 15.04 16.75 21.89
N SER A 68 16.23 17.03 22.43
CA SER A 68 17.33 16.06 22.53
C SER A 68 17.75 15.86 23.99
N VAL A 69 17.99 14.60 24.37
CA VAL A 69 18.43 14.20 25.72
C VAL A 69 19.43 13.05 25.59
N SER A 70 20.68 13.25 26.04
CA SER A 70 21.78 12.31 25.77
C SER A 70 21.90 12.03 24.27
N ASP A 71 21.83 10.75 23.89
CA ASP A 71 21.99 10.21 22.54
C ASP A 71 20.64 10.03 21.82
N ALA A 72 19.55 10.52 22.42
CA ALA A 72 18.20 10.44 21.88
C ALA A 72 17.69 11.81 21.42
N ARG A 73 16.97 11.81 20.29
CA ARG A 73 16.33 12.96 19.67
C ARG A 73 14.86 12.66 19.35
N PHE A 74 14.00 13.62 19.66
CA PHE A 74 12.56 13.56 19.42
C PHE A 74 12.16 14.78 18.60
N GLN A 75 11.57 14.59 17.44
CA GLN A 75 11.06 15.68 16.60
C GLN A 75 9.55 15.57 16.46
N VAL A 76 8.83 16.56 17.01
CA VAL A 76 7.38 16.69 16.92
C VAL A 76 7.02 17.29 15.56
N LEU A 77 6.51 16.44 14.66
CA LEU A 77 6.14 16.81 13.30
C LEU A 77 4.69 17.25 13.23
N SER A 78 3.81 16.53 13.93
CA SER A 78 2.38 16.85 14.03
C SER A 78 1.86 16.53 15.44
N PRO A 79 0.61 16.88 15.78
CA PRO A 79 0.02 16.43 17.05
C PRO A 79 0.06 14.91 17.24
N THR A 80 0.01 14.16 16.14
CA THR A 80 -0.14 12.70 16.06
C THR A 80 1.11 12.00 15.52
N LEU A 81 2.20 12.73 15.23
CA LEU A 81 3.43 12.18 14.65
C LEU A 81 4.68 12.73 15.32
N ILE A 82 5.47 11.85 15.90
CA ILE A 82 6.75 12.15 16.55
C ILE A 82 7.83 11.27 15.94
N ARG A 83 8.89 11.86 15.37
CA ARG A 83 10.11 11.12 15.02
C ARG A 83 10.92 10.85 16.28
N THR A 84 11.37 9.62 16.44
CA THR A 84 12.27 9.17 17.51
C THR A 84 13.56 8.69 16.88
N GLU A 85 14.70 9.20 17.32
CA GLU A 85 16.00 8.82 16.80
C GLU A 85 16.99 8.63 17.94
N TYR A 86 17.73 7.53 17.90
CA TYR A 86 18.82 7.24 18.82
C TYR A 86 20.11 7.06 18.03
N ALA A 87 21.17 7.74 18.43
CA ALA A 87 22.48 7.62 17.80
C ALA A 87 23.56 7.54 18.88
N GLY A 88 24.08 6.34 19.17
CA GLY A 88 25.07 6.11 20.23
C GLY A 88 26.41 6.83 20.01
N ASP A 89 26.67 7.34 18.81
CA ASP A 89 27.83 8.18 18.48
C ASP A 89 27.51 9.69 18.48
N GLY A 90 26.28 10.07 18.83
CA GLY A 90 25.77 11.44 18.83
C GLY A 90 25.57 12.04 17.42
N ARG A 91 25.68 11.25 16.35
CA ARG A 91 25.52 11.72 14.97
C ARG A 91 24.13 11.41 14.45
N PHE A 92 23.24 12.39 14.54
CA PHE A 92 21.89 12.27 13.98
C PHE A 92 21.85 12.47 12.45
N GLU A 93 20.89 11.85 11.77
CA GLU A 93 20.61 12.00 10.35
C GLU A 93 19.54 13.07 10.10
N ASP A 94 19.90 14.09 9.33
CA ASP A 94 19.01 15.21 8.97
C ASP A 94 18.63 15.24 7.49
N ARG A 95 19.24 14.38 6.66
CA ARG A 95 18.86 14.23 5.26
C ARG A 95 17.59 13.38 5.15
N SER A 96 16.86 13.57 4.06
CA SER A 96 15.70 12.74 3.74
C SER A 96 16.15 11.30 3.48
N THR A 97 15.28 10.35 3.80
CA THR A 97 15.44 8.95 3.40
C THR A 97 14.57 8.65 2.19
N PHE A 98 14.76 7.49 1.59
CA PHE A 98 13.97 7.02 0.47
C PHE A 98 12.47 7.00 0.79
N ASN A 99 12.11 6.71 2.04
CA ASN A 99 10.72 6.75 2.51
C ASN A 99 10.33 8.15 2.99
N ALA A 100 11.06 8.75 3.93
CA ALA A 100 10.66 9.99 4.59
C ALA A 100 11.20 11.26 3.89
N ILE A 101 10.69 11.54 2.69
CA ILE A 101 11.12 12.70 1.88
C ILE A 101 10.52 14.04 2.35
N GLY A 102 9.35 14.00 2.99
CA GLY A 102 8.54 15.17 3.33
C GLY A 102 8.66 15.64 4.78
N ARG A 103 9.66 15.18 5.53
CA ARG A 103 9.89 15.60 6.93
C ARG A 103 9.95 17.11 7.11
N GLY A 104 10.47 17.84 6.12
CA GLY A 104 10.55 19.31 6.13
C GLY A 104 9.23 20.03 5.82
N SER A 105 8.18 19.31 5.40
CA SER A 105 6.88 19.87 5.00
C SER A 105 5.94 20.11 6.19
N PHE A 106 6.31 19.65 7.38
CA PHE A 106 5.53 19.83 8.59
C PHE A 106 5.74 21.20 9.23
N THR A 107 4.66 21.74 9.81
CA THR A 107 4.74 22.87 10.73
C THR A 107 4.63 22.34 12.17
N PRO A 108 5.67 22.47 13.01
CA PRO A 108 5.64 21.91 14.36
C PRO A 108 4.45 22.43 15.19
N PRO A 109 3.66 21.54 15.82
CA PRO A 109 2.52 21.94 16.63
C PRO A 109 2.98 22.47 18.02
N PRO A 110 2.07 23.04 18.81
CA PRO A 110 2.30 23.24 20.23
C PRO A 110 2.54 21.90 20.95
N TYR A 111 3.58 21.85 21.79
CA TYR A 111 3.89 20.73 22.67
C TYR A 111 4.55 21.22 23.96
N THR A 112 4.62 20.37 24.98
CA THR A 112 5.41 20.57 26.19
C THR A 112 6.43 19.46 26.36
N SER A 113 7.62 19.78 26.87
CA SER A 113 8.62 18.78 27.25
C SER A 113 9.24 19.11 28.61
N SER A 114 9.56 18.07 29.39
CA SER A 114 10.30 18.22 30.64
C SER A 114 11.05 16.93 30.99
N VAL A 115 12.18 17.06 31.68
CA VAL A 115 12.88 15.91 32.28
C VAL A 115 12.73 16.02 33.79
N ARG A 116 12.13 15.00 34.42
CA ARG A 116 12.00 14.88 35.89
C ARG A 116 12.33 13.46 36.29
N ASP A 117 13.09 13.29 37.36
CA ASP A 117 13.50 11.98 37.89
C ASP A 117 14.12 11.05 36.84
N GLY A 118 14.90 11.62 35.92
CA GLY A 118 15.54 10.89 34.82
C GLY A 118 14.60 10.46 33.69
N VAL A 119 13.36 10.95 33.65
CA VAL A 119 12.38 10.64 32.60
C VAL A 119 12.03 11.90 31.82
N LEU A 120 12.27 11.88 30.51
CA LEU A 120 11.70 12.84 29.57
C LEU A 120 10.21 12.54 29.41
N THR A 121 9.36 13.54 29.59
CA THR A 121 7.94 13.53 29.20
C THR A 121 7.72 14.59 28.14
N LEU A 122 7.19 14.19 26.98
CA LEU A 122 6.83 15.05 25.86
C LEU A 122 5.34 14.86 25.55
N THR A 123 4.57 15.96 25.54
CA THR A 123 3.12 15.92 25.36
C THR A 123 2.69 16.86 24.24
N THR A 124 1.95 16.32 23.26
CA THR A 124 1.19 17.05 22.25
C THR A 124 -0.30 17.08 22.64
N SER A 125 -1.18 17.57 21.76
CA SER A 125 -2.63 17.48 21.99
C SER A 125 -3.20 16.06 21.83
N ALA A 126 -2.47 15.10 21.25
CA ALA A 126 -2.95 13.74 21.01
C ALA A 126 -2.12 12.66 21.73
N VAL A 127 -0.82 12.91 21.93
CA VAL A 127 0.14 11.89 22.37
C VAL A 127 0.97 12.40 23.55
N THR A 128 1.19 11.53 24.55
CA THR A 128 2.24 11.71 25.56
C THR A 128 3.29 10.62 25.42
N LEU A 129 4.52 11.02 25.10
CA LEU A 129 5.70 10.15 25.03
C LEU A 129 6.51 10.28 26.33
N ARG A 130 7.01 9.15 26.83
CA ARG A 130 7.94 9.11 27.97
C ARG A 130 9.18 8.30 27.59
N TYR A 131 10.36 8.82 27.89
CA TYR A 131 11.64 8.15 27.68
C TYR A 131 12.54 8.24 28.91
N ARG A 132 13.15 7.14 29.34
CA ARG A 132 14.15 7.13 30.42
C ARG A 132 15.49 7.64 29.88
N VAL A 133 15.92 8.82 30.33
CA VAL A 133 17.11 9.48 29.79
C VAL A 133 18.36 8.67 30.10
N GLY A 134 19.20 8.45 29.08
CA GLY A 134 20.48 7.73 29.22
C GLY A 134 20.34 6.22 29.35
N SER A 135 19.18 5.64 29.08
CA SER A 135 18.96 4.19 29.15
C SER A 135 19.40 3.41 27.91
N GLY A 136 19.94 4.09 26.89
CA GLY A 136 20.34 3.48 25.63
C GLY A 136 19.26 3.53 24.54
N PRO A 137 19.39 2.71 23.47
CA PRO A 137 18.43 2.60 22.38
C PRO A 137 17.00 2.39 22.87
N PHE A 138 16.01 2.81 22.09
CA PHE A 138 14.61 2.67 22.43
C PHE A 138 14.22 1.20 22.51
N THR A 139 13.56 0.86 23.62
CA THR A 139 13.00 -0.46 23.89
C THR A 139 11.64 -0.32 24.54
N ALA A 140 10.92 -1.43 24.62
CA ALA A 140 9.62 -1.48 25.28
C ALA A 140 9.69 -1.04 26.75
N ASP A 141 10.84 -1.19 27.41
CA ASP A 141 11.05 -0.80 28.81
C ASP A 141 11.25 0.69 29.02
N ASN A 142 11.95 1.33 28.08
CA ASN A 142 12.47 2.68 28.29
C ASN A 142 11.74 3.77 27.51
N LEU A 143 10.95 3.43 26.49
CA LEU A 143 10.15 4.36 25.72
C LEU A 143 8.69 3.88 25.67
N THR A 144 7.78 4.73 26.11
CA THR A 144 6.33 4.46 26.10
C THR A 144 5.54 5.63 25.57
N VAL A 145 4.35 5.32 25.08
CA VAL A 145 3.42 6.28 24.51
C VAL A 145 2.05 6.08 25.14
N SER A 146 1.36 7.19 25.42
CA SER A 146 -0.03 7.17 25.86
C SER A 146 -0.86 8.07 24.96
N LEU A 147 -1.99 7.55 24.49
CA LEU A 147 -2.96 8.25 23.66
C LEU A 147 -4.39 7.77 23.98
N LYS A 148 -5.37 8.22 23.19
CA LYS A 148 -6.75 7.72 23.24
C LYS A 148 -7.18 7.21 21.87
N ALA A 149 -7.79 6.03 21.85
CA ALA A 149 -8.51 5.47 20.71
C ALA A 149 -10.02 5.58 21.02
N GLY A 150 -10.69 6.55 20.39
CA GLY A 150 -12.04 6.96 20.80
C GLY A 150 -12.07 7.39 22.27
N GLN A 151 -12.83 6.66 23.09
CA GLN A 151 -12.87 6.87 24.54
C GLN A 151 -11.88 5.99 25.33
N GLN A 152 -11.25 5.00 24.69
CA GLN A 152 -10.36 4.07 25.37
C GLN A 152 -8.96 4.65 25.53
N PRO A 153 -8.38 4.65 26.75
CA PRO A 153 -6.97 4.99 26.93
C PRO A 153 -6.09 3.87 26.39
N VAL A 154 -5.05 4.23 25.64
CA VAL A 154 -4.08 3.28 25.09
C VAL A 154 -2.71 3.61 25.63
N GLN A 155 -2.02 2.60 26.12
CA GLN A 155 -0.60 2.64 26.46
C GLN A 155 0.15 1.70 25.53
N ALA A 156 1.11 2.25 24.79
CA ALA A 156 1.89 1.54 23.80
C ALA A 156 3.38 1.57 24.15
N ALA A 157 4.08 0.53 23.70
CA ALA A 157 5.53 0.38 23.77
C ALA A 157 6.05 0.14 22.34
N PRO A 158 6.26 1.21 21.54
CA PRO A 158 6.39 1.08 20.09
C PRO A 158 7.65 0.37 19.61
N TRP A 159 8.76 0.56 20.33
CA TRP A 159 10.04 -0.05 19.98
C TRP A 159 10.19 -1.41 20.67
N GLN A 160 9.85 -2.49 19.96
CA GLN A 160 9.90 -3.88 20.45
C GLN A 160 11.21 -4.60 20.09
N HIS A 161 12.30 -3.85 19.89
CA HIS A 161 13.57 -4.40 19.41
C HIS A 161 14.16 -5.45 20.36
N ARG A 162 14.48 -6.63 19.84
CA ARG A 162 14.97 -7.77 20.64
C ARG A 162 16.50 -7.71 20.76
N VAL A 163 16.99 -7.81 21.99
CA VAL A 163 18.41 -7.98 22.28
C VAL A 163 18.64 -9.44 22.65
N CYS A 164 19.46 -10.13 21.85
CA CYS A 164 19.87 -11.50 22.06
C CYS A 164 20.77 -11.61 23.29
N ALA A 165 20.18 -12.07 24.40
CA ALA A 165 20.91 -12.35 25.61
C ALA A 165 21.89 -13.52 25.38
N PRO A 166 23.12 -13.48 25.94
CA PRO A 166 24.02 -14.63 25.90
C PRO A 166 23.36 -15.89 26.49
N GLY A 167 23.45 -17.00 25.76
CA GLY A 167 22.84 -18.28 26.10
C GLY A 167 21.38 -18.45 25.66
N ALA A 168 20.75 -17.40 25.10
CA ALA A 168 19.37 -17.47 24.63
C ALA A 168 19.28 -17.77 23.13
N LEU A 169 18.17 -18.40 22.73
CA LEU A 169 17.79 -18.55 21.33
C LEU A 169 17.16 -17.24 20.82
N CYS A 170 17.57 -16.81 19.64
CA CYS A 170 16.94 -15.71 18.91
C CYS A 170 16.47 -16.19 17.55
N GLU A 171 15.16 -16.13 17.33
CA GLU A 171 14.55 -16.44 16.03
C GLU A 171 15.05 -15.42 15.00
N ALA A 172 15.43 -15.89 13.82
CA ALA A 172 16.06 -15.06 12.78
C ALA A 172 15.09 -14.01 12.23
N GLU A 173 13.82 -14.37 12.11
CA GLU A 173 12.70 -13.53 11.67
C GLU A 173 12.32 -12.43 12.66
N ASP A 174 12.74 -12.54 13.92
CA ASP A 174 12.55 -11.49 14.94
C ASP A 174 13.75 -10.52 15.02
N GLN A 175 14.79 -10.74 14.20
CA GLN A 175 15.97 -9.87 14.15
C GLN A 175 15.88 -8.88 12.98
N ARG A 176 16.85 -7.96 12.90
CA ARG A 176 16.96 -7.06 11.73
C ARG A 176 17.55 -7.84 10.56
N TYR A 177 16.82 -7.97 9.47
CA TYR A 177 17.33 -8.56 8.23
C TYR A 177 17.06 -7.62 7.05
N ASP A 178 17.83 -7.77 5.97
CA ASP A 178 17.64 -7.03 4.72
C ASP A 178 17.95 -7.97 3.55
N GLY A 179 16.97 -8.20 2.67
CA GLY A 179 17.08 -9.07 1.50
C GLY A 179 16.41 -10.45 1.63
N PRO A 180 16.75 -11.31 2.62
CA PRO A 180 16.10 -12.60 2.81
C PRO A 180 14.57 -12.48 2.97
N GLY A 181 13.84 -13.46 2.43
CA GLY A 181 12.40 -13.59 2.64
C GLY A 181 12.08 -14.38 3.91
N LEU A 182 10.91 -14.18 4.51
CA LEU A 182 10.39 -15.04 5.57
C LEU A 182 9.63 -16.21 4.94
N ALA A 183 9.92 -17.44 5.38
CA ALA A 183 9.29 -18.64 4.84
C ALA A 183 8.92 -19.64 5.95
N THR A 184 7.97 -20.52 5.62
CA THR A 184 7.41 -21.55 6.52
C THR A 184 7.13 -22.88 5.80
N ASP A 185 7.65 -23.04 4.58
CA ASP A 185 7.31 -24.12 3.64
C ASP A 185 8.06 -25.44 3.90
N HIS A 186 8.89 -25.49 4.96
CA HIS A 186 9.61 -26.68 5.41
C HIS A 186 9.42 -26.88 6.93
N GLY A 187 9.47 -28.12 7.40
CA GLY A 187 9.21 -28.45 8.81
C GLY A 187 10.43 -28.33 9.72
N GLY A 188 10.19 -28.23 11.03
CA GLY A 188 11.23 -28.35 12.07
C GLY A 188 11.99 -27.06 12.41
N PHE A 189 11.56 -25.90 11.90
CA PHE A 189 12.02 -24.59 12.38
C PHE A 189 11.47 -24.28 13.79
N THR A 190 12.08 -23.32 14.47
CA THR A 190 11.58 -22.70 15.72
C THR A 190 10.95 -21.35 15.40
N GLY A 191 10.05 -20.87 16.26
CA GLY A 191 9.48 -19.54 16.07
C GLY A 191 8.33 -19.51 15.07
N LYS A 192 8.31 -18.45 14.27
CA LYS A 192 7.26 -18.05 13.33
C LYS A 192 7.58 -18.52 11.92
N GLY A 193 8.87 -18.72 11.61
CA GLY A 193 9.36 -19.15 10.32
C GLY A 193 10.87 -19.24 10.30
N PHE A 194 11.46 -18.97 9.15
CA PHE A 194 12.90 -18.83 8.99
C PHE A 194 13.21 -17.84 7.87
N LEU A 195 14.42 -17.26 7.90
CA LEU A 195 14.91 -16.41 6.81
C LEU A 195 15.44 -17.27 5.68
N ALA A 196 14.75 -17.23 4.55
CA ALA A 196 15.09 -17.92 3.33
C ALA A 196 15.81 -17.00 2.33
N GLY A 197 16.69 -17.59 1.53
CA GLY A 197 17.19 -16.91 0.33
C GLY A 197 18.37 -15.97 0.57
N PHE A 198 19.38 -16.36 1.36
CA PHE A 198 20.71 -15.71 1.34
C PHE A 198 21.43 -15.95 0.00
N GLU A 199 20.90 -15.40 -1.10
CA GLU A 199 21.33 -15.65 -2.48
C GLU A 199 21.86 -14.40 -3.17
N ALA A 200 21.39 -13.22 -2.76
CA ALA A 200 21.86 -11.95 -3.29
C ALA A 200 22.99 -11.35 -2.44
N ASP A 201 23.82 -10.51 -3.06
CA ASP A 201 24.85 -9.77 -2.32
C ASP A 201 24.13 -8.80 -1.36
N ASN A 202 24.67 -8.65 -0.15
CA ASN A 202 24.10 -7.85 0.96
C ASN A 202 22.87 -8.43 1.65
N ASN A 203 22.38 -9.62 1.24
CA ASN A 203 21.38 -10.33 2.04
C ASN A 203 21.96 -10.57 3.44
N SER A 204 21.28 -10.05 4.45
CA SER A 204 21.85 -9.96 5.79
C SER A 204 20.85 -10.21 6.90
N LEU A 205 21.37 -10.65 8.04
CA LEU A 205 20.72 -10.83 9.33
C LEU A 205 21.64 -10.23 10.40
N SER A 206 21.12 -9.34 11.24
CA SER A 206 21.83 -8.65 12.30
C SER A 206 21.15 -8.87 13.65
N ALA A 207 21.86 -9.53 14.56
CA ALA A 207 21.43 -9.74 15.93
C ALA A 207 22.18 -8.80 16.86
N ASP A 208 21.45 -8.03 17.67
CA ASP A 208 22.04 -7.20 18.71
C ASP A 208 22.21 -8.03 19.97
N VAL A 209 23.42 -8.08 20.51
CA VAL A 209 23.77 -8.86 21.71
C VAL A 209 24.30 -7.93 22.80
N ARG A 210 24.17 -8.34 24.07
CA ARG A 210 24.77 -7.61 25.19
C ARG A 210 25.54 -8.54 26.10
N THR A 211 26.86 -8.37 26.13
CA THR A 211 27.77 -9.14 27.00
C THR A 211 28.00 -8.39 28.31
N THR A 212 27.97 -9.10 29.44
CA THR A 212 28.27 -8.49 30.75
C THR A 212 29.75 -8.43 31.06
N ALA A 213 30.55 -9.26 30.38
CA ALA A 213 32.00 -9.32 30.52
C ALA A 213 32.66 -9.54 29.15
N ALA A 214 33.84 -8.94 28.97
CA ALA A 214 34.66 -9.19 27.79
C ALA A 214 35.16 -10.65 27.80
N GLY A 215 35.19 -11.28 26.62
CA GLY A 215 35.58 -12.68 26.51
C GLY A 215 35.39 -13.25 25.11
N THR A 216 35.66 -14.55 24.99
CA THR A 216 35.37 -15.32 23.78
C THR A 216 34.00 -15.95 23.88
N TYR A 217 33.18 -15.80 22.84
CA TYR A 217 31.84 -16.36 22.72
C TYR A 217 31.71 -17.06 21.36
N ASP A 218 30.92 -18.12 21.28
CA ASP A 218 30.57 -18.75 20.01
C ASP A 218 29.29 -18.10 19.48
N PHE A 219 29.34 -17.48 18.30
CA PHE A 219 28.12 -17.16 17.57
C PHE A 219 27.67 -18.39 16.80
N ALA A 220 26.53 -18.94 17.21
CA ALA A 220 25.95 -20.15 16.65
C ALA A 220 24.77 -19.79 15.74
N VAL A 221 24.68 -20.47 14.59
CA VAL A 221 23.61 -20.30 13.61
C VAL A 221 22.97 -21.66 13.38
N ARG A 222 21.65 -21.75 13.53
CA ARG A 222 20.84 -22.90 13.13
C ARG A 222 20.33 -22.69 11.71
N TYR A 223 20.62 -23.62 10.81
CA TYR A 223 20.47 -23.41 9.37
C TYR A 223 20.12 -24.69 8.59
N ALA A 224 19.63 -24.50 7.37
CA ALA A 224 19.49 -25.54 6.34
C ALA A 224 20.07 -25.04 5.00
N ASN A 225 20.66 -25.93 4.21
CA ASN A 225 21.36 -25.57 2.95
C ASN A 225 21.41 -26.71 1.91
N SER A 226 20.49 -27.68 1.99
CA SER A 226 20.54 -28.89 1.17
C SER A 226 20.08 -28.65 -0.26
N GLY A 227 21.01 -28.53 -1.22
CA GLY A 227 20.67 -28.43 -2.64
C GLY A 227 20.09 -27.06 -2.94
N GLY A 228 20.98 -26.06 -3.03
CA GLY A 228 20.61 -24.66 -3.26
C GLY A 228 19.78 -24.46 -4.54
N SER A 229 19.23 -23.26 -4.74
CA SER A 229 18.61 -22.85 -6.02
C SER A 229 19.55 -23.01 -7.22
N ASP A 230 20.87 -23.08 -6.97
CA ASP A 230 21.92 -23.38 -7.94
C ASP A 230 22.17 -24.88 -8.19
N GLY A 231 21.41 -25.76 -7.54
CA GLY A 231 21.50 -27.22 -7.68
C GLY A 231 22.72 -27.87 -7.04
N ARG A 232 23.53 -27.13 -6.26
CA ARG A 232 24.76 -27.66 -5.64
C ARG A 232 24.53 -28.19 -4.23
N HIS A 233 25.18 -29.32 -3.91
CA HIS A 233 25.16 -29.98 -2.60
C HIS A 233 26.61 -29.95 -2.08
N GLU A 234 26.94 -28.93 -1.27
CA GLU A 234 28.28 -28.69 -0.73
C GLU A 234 28.22 -27.82 0.54
N THR A 235 29.35 -27.73 1.27
CA THR A 235 29.49 -26.76 2.37
C THR A 235 29.33 -25.34 1.83
N ARG A 236 28.42 -24.57 2.44
CA ARG A 236 28.15 -23.18 2.07
C ARG A 236 28.92 -22.21 2.98
N THR A 237 29.07 -20.97 2.53
CA THR A 237 29.65 -19.89 3.31
C THR A 237 28.76 -18.65 3.31
N LEU A 238 28.81 -17.93 4.42
CA LEU A 238 28.40 -16.54 4.57
C LEU A 238 29.55 -15.77 5.24
N SER A 239 29.48 -14.45 5.21
CA SER A 239 30.39 -13.58 5.94
C SER A 239 29.77 -13.15 7.26
N LEU A 240 30.59 -13.05 8.31
CA LEU A 240 30.18 -12.55 9.62
C LEU A 240 31.05 -11.37 10.04
N SER A 241 30.41 -10.28 10.43
CA SER A 241 31.06 -9.11 11.03
C SER A 241 30.50 -8.82 12.43
N VAL A 242 31.32 -8.12 13.24
CA VAL A 242 30.93 -7.62 14.57
C VAL A 242 31.13 -6.12 14.55
N ASP A 243 30.09 -5.37 14.93
CA ASP A 243 30.12 -3.90 15.05
C ASP A 243 30.55 -3.21 13.73
N GLY A 244 30.22 -3.81 12.59
CA GLY A 244 30.64 -3.33 11.26
C GLY A 244 32.15 -3.46 10.99
N GLY A 245 32.85 -4.30 11.76
CA GLY A 245 34.25 -4.64 11.56
C GLY A 245 34.51 -5.53 10.33
N ALA A 246 35.74 -6.01 10.20
CA ALA A 246 36.13 -6.84 9.05
C ALA A 246 35.42 -8.20 9.04
N ASP A 247 35.04 -8.64 7.84
CA ASP A 247 34.35 -9.90 7.61
C ASP A 247 35.23 -11.12 7.93
N ARG A 248 34.58 -12.13 8.50
CA ARG A 248 35.14 -13.47 8.74
C ARG A 248 34.26 -14.50 8.04
N THR A 249 34.87 -15.43 7.32
CA THR A 249 34.13 -16.53 6.68
C THR A 249 33.46 -17.41 7.72
N PHE A 250 32.16 -17.62 7.58
CA PHE A 250 31.32 -18.48 8.38
C PHE A 250 30.92 -19.71 7.56
N SER A 251 31.52 -20.86 7.85
CA SER A 251 31.28 -22.11 7.12
C SER A 251 30.07 -22.85 7.66
N LEU A 252 29.20 -23.27 6.75
CA LEU A 252 27.92 -23.94 6.99
C LEU A 252 27.96 -25.30 6.29
N PRO A 253 28.39 -26.37 6.99
CA PRO A 253 28.40 -27.72 6.45
C PRO A 253 27.09 -28.14 5.78
N GLU A 254 27.16 -29.15 4.92
CA GLU A 254 25.98 -29.63 4.22
C GLU A 254 24.96 -30.28 5.17
N THR A 255 23.69 -29.91 4.98
CA THR A 255 22.53 -30.55 5.58
C THR A 255 21.95 -31.64 4.66
N LYS A 256 21.26 -32.62 5.25
CA LYS A 256 20.75 -33.79 4.54
C LYS A 256 19.66 -33.44 3.51
N ASP A 257 18.73 -32.58 3.91
CA ASP A 257 17.57 -32.10 3.17
C ASP A 257 17.13 -30.75 3.76
N TRP A 258 16.22 -30.03 3.08
CA TRP A 258 15.71 -28.73 3.56
C TRP A 258 14.91 -28.80 4.87
N ASN A 259 14.49 -30.00 5.31
CA ASN A 259 13.81 -30.21 6.59
C ASN A 259 14.78 -30.57 7.73
N THR A 260 16.09 -30.67 7.44
CA THR A 260 17.12 -31.04 8.41
C THR A 260 17.94 -29.81 8.79
N TRP A 261 17.82 -29.40 10.05
CA TRP A 261 18.48 -28.20 10.57
C TRP A 261 19.82 -28.54 11.27
N GLY A 262 20.91 -27.99 10.76
CA GLY A 262 22.25 -28.07 11.36
C GLY A 262 22.56 -26.87 12.26
N VAL A 263 23.63 -26.96 13.06
CA VAL A 263 24.16 -25.82 13.84
C VAL A 263 25.64 -25.64 13.52
N ALA A 264 26.01 -24.45 13.04
CA ALA A 264 27.38 -24.04 12.79
C ALA A 264 27.79 -22.93 13.76
N ARG A 265 29.08 -22.79 14.01
CA ARG A 265 29.61 -21.88 15.06
C ARG A 265 30.86 -21.16 14.60
N LEU A 266 31.02 -19.91 15.01
CA LEU A 266 32.25 -19.15 14.85
C LEU A 266 32.61 -18.45 16.17
N PRO A 267 33.83 -18.64 16.70
CA PRO A 267 34.26 -17.98 17.93
C PRO A 267 34.56 -16.49 17.68
N LEU A 268 33.98 -15.61 18.48
CA LEU A 268 34.09 -14.16 18.47
C LEU A 268 34.75 -13.67 19.77
N SER A 269 35.59 -12.64 19.67
CA SER A 269 36.09 -11.92 20.85
C SER A 269 35.28 -10.64 21.02
N LEU A 270 34.50 -10.56 22.08
CA LEU A 270 33.61 -9.43 22.36
C LEU A 270 34.05 -8.70 23.63
N GLY A 271 33.86 -7.38 23.63
CA GLY A 271 34.01 -6.55 24.83
C GLY A 271 32.88 -6.81 25.83
N ALA A 272 32.81 -6.02 26.91
CA ALA A 272 31.61 -5.92 27.72
C ALA A 272 30.76 -4.77 27.17
N GLY A 273 29.46 -4.97 27.01
CA GLY A 273 28.54 -3.97 26.48
C GLY A 273 27.67 -4.48 25.34
N PRO A 274 26.96 -3.57 24.64
CA PRO A 274 26.20 -3.91 23.45
C PRO A 274 27.13 -4.16 22.25
N HIS A 275 26.76 -5.10 21.40
CA HIS A 275 27.39 -5.40 20.13
C HIS A 275 26.32 -5.74 19.08
N THR A 276 26.59 -5.49 17.81
CA THR A 276 25.77 -6.00 16.69
C THR A 276 26.59 -7.05 15.94
N VAL A 277 26.05 -8.26 15.81
CA VAL A 277 26.65 -9.33 15.01
C VAL A 277 25.83 -9.50 13.74
N THR A 278 26.48 -9.29 12.59
CA THR A 278 25.83 -9.36 11.28
C THR A 278 26.36 -10.56 10.50
N LEU A 279 25.44 -11.40 10.05
CA LEU A 279 25.66 -12.48 9.10
C LEU A 279 25.14 -12.00 7.74
N HIS A 280 25.98 -11.93 6.71
CA HIS A 280 25.60 -11.44 5.40
C HIS A 280 26.28 -12.19 4.27
N ARG A 281 25.68 -12.15 3.09
CA ARG A 281 26.27 -12.72 1.87
C ARG A 281 27.07 -11.65 1.12
N THR A 282 28.35 -11.93 0.88
CA THR A 282 29.19 -11.16 -0.05
C THR A 282 29.32 -11.87 -1.39
N ALA A 283 29.92 -11.20 -2.38
CA ALA A 283 30.22 -11.82 -3.67
C ALA A 283 31.24 -12.98 -3.58
N ALA A 284 32.00 -13.07 -2.48
CA ALA A 284 32.93 -14.18 -2.23
C ALA A 284 32.24 -15.41 -1.59
N ASP A 285 31.00 -15.24 -1.13
CA ASP A 285 30.25 -16.29 -0.44
C ASP A 285 29.43 -17.16 -1.39
N SER A 286 29.34 -18.44 -1.07
CA SER A 286 28.55 -19.39 -1.86
C SER A 286 27.04 -19.20 -1.69
N GLY A 287 26.57 -18.62 -0.57
CA GLY A 287 25.14 -18.36 -0.31
C GLY A 287 24.24 -19.60 -0.30
N SER A 288 22.95 -19.38 -0.61
CA SER A 288 21.86 -20.37 -0.69
C SER A 288 21.65 -21.13 0.63
N VAL A 289 21.39 -20.36 1.70
CA VAL A 289 21.21 -20.85 3.06
C VAL A 289 19.89 -20.31 3.62
N ASN A 290 19.15 -21.16 4.34
CA ASN A 290 18.03 -20.77 5.17
C ASN A 290 18.50 -20.71 6.63
N VAL A 291 18.22 -19.60 7.32
CA VAL A 291 18.62 -19.36 8.71
C VAL A 291 17.37 -19.31 9.57
N ASP A 292 17.31 -20.22 10.54
CA ASP A 292 16.17 -20.36 11.44
C ASP A 292 16.36 -19.54 12.71
N SER A 293 17.49 -19.71 13.38
CA SER A 293 17.77 -19.00 14.61
C SER A 293 19.26 -18.78 14.81
N VAL A 294 19.60 -17.84 15.69
CA VAL A 294 20.96 -17.54 16.11
C VAL A 294 21.07 -17.50 17.62
N ALA A 295 22.27 -17.74 18.15
CA ALA A 295 22.55 -17.61 19.57
C ALA A 295 24.01 -17.20 19.81
N LEU A 296 24.22 -16.35 20.83
CA LEU A 296 25.56 -16.04 21.34
C LEU A 296 25.84 -16.90 22.58
N LEU A 297 26.81 -17.81 22.49
CA LEU A 297 27.01 -18.87 23.47
C LEU A 297 28.37 -18.74 24.17
N ALA A 298 28.45 -19.20 25.41
CA ALA A 298 29.75 -19.50 26.00
C ALA A 298 30.43 -20.64 25.21
N PRO A 299 31.76 -20.65 25.05
CA PRO A 299 32.46 -21.68 24.30
C PRO A 299 32.08 -23.10 24.78
N GLY A 300 31.63 -23.94 23.84
CA GLY A 300 31.23 -25.32 24.12
C GLY A 300 29.84 -25.51 24.76
N ALA A 301 29.07 -24.44 25.01
CA ALA A 301 27.69 -24.57 25.50
C ALA A 301 26.78 -25.22 24.45
N ALA A 302 25.73 -25.93 24.87
CA ALA A 302 24.73 -26.49 23.96
C ALA A 302 23.97 -25.39 23.20
N TYR A 303 23.43 -25.71 22.03
CA TYR A 303 22.53 -24.78 21.35
C TYR A 303 21.20 -24.71 22.14
N PRO A 304 20.69 -23.51 22.46
CA PRO A 304 19.51 -23.34 23.28
C PRO A 304 18.27 -23.89 22.59
N SER A 305 17.29 -24.30 23.40
CA SER A 305 15.96 -24.64 22.87
C SER A 305 15.12 -23.38 22.75
N ARG A 306 13.97 -23.45 22.06
CA ARG A 306 13.00 -22.35 22.02
C ARG A 306 12.51 -21.94 23.42
N ALA A 307 12.48 -22.87 24.38
CA ALA A 307 12.12 -22.58 25.77
C ALA A 307 13.14 -21.65 26.48
N ASP A 308 14.36 -21.55 25.94
CA ASP A 308 15.43 -20.69 26.43
C ASP A 308 15.53 -19.38 25.62
N SER A 309 14.50 -19.00 24.84
CA SER A 309 14.54 -17.80 24.00
C SER A 309 14.45 -16.50 24.80
N ALA A 310 15.10 -15.46 24.27
CA ALA A 310 15.06 -14.12 24.86
C ALA A 310 13.76 -13.41 24.46
N LEU A 311 12.64 -13.76 25.12
CA LEU A 311 11.41 -13.02 24.91
C LEU A 311 11.48 -11.63 25.57
N PRO A 312 11.15 -10.54 24.84
CA PRO A 312 11.06 -9.20 25.39
C PRO A 312 9.98 -9.11 26.49
N GLY A 313 9.01 -10.04 26.49
CA GLY A 313 7.97 -10.17 27.50
C GLY A 313 6.87 -9.12 27.37
N CYS A 314 5.66 -9.48 27.78
CA CYS A 314 4.53 -8.54 27.85
C CYS A 314 4.74 -7.41 28.86
N ARG A 315 4.62 -6.15 28.44
CA ARG A 315 4.67 -5.02 29.36
C ARG A 315 3.35 -4.93 30.16
N PHE A 316 3.45 -4.71 31.47
CA PHE A 316 2.29 -4.46 32.31
C PHE A 316 1.49 -3.26 31.80
N GLY A 317 0.17 -3.43 31.66
CA GLY A 317 -0.75 -2.42 31.16
C GLY A 317 -0.90 -2.37 29.63
N THR A 318 -0.21 -3.24 28.88
CA THR A 318 -0.37 -3.38 27.42
C THR A 318 -1.03 -4.69 27.05
N SER A 319 -1.55 -4.79 25.83
CA SER A 319 -1.95 -6.06 25.22
C SER A 319 -0.77 -6.63 24.46
N CYS A 320 -0.51 -7.92 24.64
CA CYS A 320 0.65 -8.60 24.09
C CYS A 320 0.21 -9.84 23.32
N GLU A 321 0.84 -10.04 22.18
CA GLU A 321 0.49 -11.07 21.21
C GLU A 321 0.87 -12.45 21.76
N ALA A 322 -0.07 -13.40 21.73
CA ALA A 322 0.12 -14.71 22.32
C ALA A 322 1.11 -15.55 21.52
N GLU A 323 1.20 -15.30 20.22
CA GLU A 323 2.13 -15.96 19.30
C GLU A 323 3.61 -15.60 19.57
N ASP A 324 3.86 -14.50 20.29
CA ASP A 324 5.18 -14.12 20.80
C ASP A 324 5.58 -14.87 22.09
N ALA A 325 4.66 -15.66 22.69
CA ALA A 325 4.92 -16.39 23.93
C ALA A 325 5.74 -17.67 23.73
N LEU A 326 6.27 -18.20 24.84
CA LEU A 326 6.93 -19.52 24.85
C LEU A 326 5.88 -20.61 24.71
N LEU A 327 5.79 -21.21 23.53
CA LEU A 327 4.87 -22.31 23.26
C LEU A 327 5.45 -23.65 23.72
N SER A 328 4.60 -24.53 24.22
CA SER A 328 4.93 -25.87 24.71
C SER A 328 3.89 -26.90 24.27
N GLY A 329 4.28 -28.17 24.25
CA GLY A 329 3.42 -29.26 23.78
C GLY A 329 3.10 -29.13 22.29
N SER A 330 1.82 -29.19 21.93
CA SER A 330 1.36 -29.07 20.54
C SER A 330 0.88 -27.66 20.16
N ALA A 331 1.08 -26.65 21.02
CA ALA A 331 0.71 -25.27 20.70
C ALA A 331 1.53 -24.77 19.51
N VAL A 332 0.87 -24.16 18.53
CA VAL A 332 1.49 -23.62 17.31
C VAL A 332 0.93 -22.24 17.02
N VAL A 333 1.65 -21.46 16.21
CA VAL A 333 1.13 -20.20 15.68
C VAL A 333 0.34 -20.49 14.42
N ALA A 334 -0.84 -19.88 14.30
CA ALA A 334 -1.66 -19.94 13.10
C ALA A 334 -2.19 -18.55 12.71
N THR A 335 -2.72 -18.46 11.49
CA THR A 335 -3.13 -17.19 10.85
C THR A 335 -4.42 -17.35 10.02
N ASP A 336 -5.11 -18.48 10.15
CA ASP A 336 -6.22 -18.90 9.31
C ASP A 336 -7.59 -18.33 9.76
N HIS A 337 -7.59 -17.44 10.75
CA HIS A 337 -8.77 -16.72 11.23
C HIS A 337 -8.52 -15.22 11.23
N LYS A 338 -9.55 -14.41 11.02
CA LYS A 338 -9.45 -12.94 10.96
C LYS A 338 -9.45 -12.31 12.33
N GLY A 339 -8.98 -11.07 12.39
CA GLY A 339 -9.20 -10.19 13.55
C GLY A 339 -8.35 -10.56 14.76
N HIS A 340 -7.25 -11.29 14.55
CA HIS A 340 -6.18 -11.40 15.54
C HIS A 340 -5.30 -10.13 15.53
N ALA A 341 -4.58 -9.91 16.62
CA ALA A 341 -3.49 -8.96 16.73
C ALA A 341 -2.25 -9.53 16.05
N GLY A 342 -1.27 -8.68 15.77
CA GLY A 342 0.00 -9.18 15.28
C GLY A 342 -0.04 -9.88 13.96
N TYR A 343 0.82 -10.89 13.86
CA TYR A 343 0.98 -11.69 12.66
C TYR A 343 0.22 -13.02 12.75
N GLY A 344 -0.33 -13.39 13.92
CA GLY A 344 -1.09 -14.62 14.09
C GLY A 344 -1.79 -14.74 15.44
N PHE A 345 -1.96 -15.97 15.90
CA PHE A 345 -2.45 -16.32 17.23
C PHE A 345 -1.92 -17.69 17.63
N THR A 346 -1.99 -18.04 18.92
CA THR A 346 -1.69 -19.39 19.39
C THR A 346 -2.91 -20.29 19.19
N ALA A 347 -2.79 -21.27 18.29
CA ALA A 347 -3.88 -22.16 17.92
C ALA A 347 -3.92 -23.44 18.74
N GLU A 348 -5.13 -24.00 18.85
CA GLU A 348 -5.39 -25.39 19.23
C GLU A 348 -4.61 -25.83 20.47
N LEU A 349 -4.79 -25.10 21.58
CA LEU A 349 -4.31 -25.53 22.90
C LEU A 349 -4.97 -26.88 23.25
N ASN A 350 -4.31 -27.98 22.91
CA ASN A 350 -4.71 -29.35 23.20
C ASN A 350 -4.13 -29.80 24.54
N GLN A 351 -4.53 -30.97 25.04
CA GLN A 351 -3.96 -31.53 26.27
C GLN A 351 -2.43 -31.57 26.23
N GLY A 352 -1.78 -31.04 27.26
CA GLY A 352 -0.33 -30.94 27.39
C GLY A 352 0.29 -29.75 26.64
N ALA A 353 -0.50 -29.01 25.86
CA ALA A 353 -0.07 -27.75 25.27
C ALA A 353 -0.19 -26.59 26.26
N GLY A 354 0.59 -25.55 26.02
CA GLY A 354 0.52 -24.32 26.80
C GLY A 354 1.40 -23.22 26.23
N LEU A 355 1.18 -22.01 26.70
CA LEU A 355 1.98 -20.84 26.38
C LEU A 355 2.39 -20.13 27.67
N THR A 356 3.62 -19.62 27.72
CA THR A 356 4.13 -18.85 28.86
C THR A 356 4.62 -17.48 28.38
N ASP A 357 4.04 -16.44 28.95
CA ASP A 357 4.43 -15.06 28.70
C ASP A 357 5.15 -14.48 29.94
N ARG A 358 6.12 -13.62 29.68
CA ARG A 358 6.95 -12.95 30.69
C ARG A 358 6.43 -11.55 30.89
N VAL A 359 5.89 -11.21 32.06
CA VAL A 359 5.31 -9.89 32.31
C VAL A 359 6.35 -8.95 32.91
N ALA A 360 6.71 -7.88 32.21
CA ALA A 360 7.67 -6.88 32.65
C ALA A 360 7.00 -5.61 33.19
N GLY A 361 7.67 -4.91 34.13
CA GLY A 361 7.20 -3.64 34.66
C GLY A 361 6.03 -3.75 35.64
N VAL A 362 5.86 -4.90 36.30
CA VAL A 362 4.85 -5.09 37.36
C VAL A 362 5.13 -4.08 38.50
N PRO A 363 4.17 -3.22 38.88
CA PRO A 363 4.44 -2.10 39.78
C PRO A 363 4.90 -2.52 41.18
N GLU A 364 4.26 -3.53 41.76
CA GLU A 364 4.50 -4.01 43.12
C GLU A 364 4.08 -5.49 43.26
N ASP A 365 4.48 -6.13 44.36
CA ASP A 365 3.98 -7.47 44.69
C ASP A 365 2.46 -7.40 44.95
N GLY A 366 1.65 -8.10 44.17
CA GLY A 366 0.21 -7.91 44.27
C GLY A 366 -0.64 -8.89 43.46
N THR A 367 -1.96 -8.65 43.51
CA THR A 367 -2.94 -9.35 42.67
C THR A 367 -3.40 -8.42 41.55
N TYR A 368 -3.36 -8.92 40.33
CA TYR A 368 -3.68 -8.21 39.10
C TYR A 368 -4.70 -9.00 38.30
N LEU A 369 -5.34 -8.37 37.32
CA LEU A 369 -6.29 -9.02 36.44
C LEU A 369 -5.57 -9.41 35.15
N LEU A 370 -5.50 -10.72 34.89
CA LEU A 370 -5.15 -11.26 33.58
C LEU A 370 -6.37 -11.20 32.70
N HIS A 371 -6.21 -10.61 31.51
CA HIS A 371 -7.17 -10.66 30.41
C HIS A 371 -6.59 -11.56 29.33
N VAL A 372 -7.41 -12.50 28.85
CA VAL A 372 -7.08 -13.42 27.76
C VAL A 372 -8.08 -13.17 26.64
N ARG A 373 -7.61 -12.69 25.49
CA ARG A 373 -8.40 -12.60 24.26
C ARG A 373 -8.32 -13.94 23.54
N TYR A 374 -9.47 -14.54 23.25
CA TYR A 374 -9.56 -15.91 22.76
C TYR A 374 -10.70 -16.10 21.77
N ALA A 375 -10.60 -17.13 20.94
CA ALA A 375 -11.70 -17.68 20.16
C ALA A 375 -11.98 -19.13 20.61
N ASN A 376 -13.25 -19.48 20.67
CA ASN A 376 -13.75 -20.80 21.06
C ASN A 376 -14.95 -21.14 20.16
N GLY A 377 -14.66 -21.32 18.87
CA GLY A 377 -15.65 -21.73 17.89
C GLY A 377 -16.03 -23.21 18.05
N THR A 378 -16.72 -23.77 17.06
CA THR A 378 -16.97 -25.21 17.02
C THR A 378 -15.65 -25.95 16.74
N GLY A 379 -15.16 -26.69 17.72
CA GLY A 379 -13.87 -27.40 17.66
C GLY A 379 -13.81 -28.50 16.60
N GLY A 380 -12.59 -28.98 16.32
CA GLY A 380 -12.38 -30.17 15.48
C GLY A 380 -13.04 -31.44 16.04
N ASP A 381 -13.40 -31.42 17.33
CA ASP A 381 -14.22 -32.44 18.01
C ASP A 381 -15.74 -32.28 17.76
N GLY A 382 -16.15 -31.24 17.05
CA GLY A 382 -17.55 -30.93 16.72
C GLY A 382 -18.36 -30.28 17.84
N LEU A 383 -17.73 -29.90 18.96
CA LEU A 383 -18.43 -29.35 20.12
C LEU A 383 -18.36 -27.81 20.15
N HIS A 384 -19.50 -27.18 20.46
CA HIS A 384 -19.64 -25.74 20.65
C HIS A 384 -20.09 -25.45 22.09
N GLN A 385 -19.15 -25.39 23.01
CA GLN A 385 -19.41 -25.30 24.46
C GLN A 385 -18.32 -24.50 25.17
N ALA A 386 -18.57 -24.14 26.44
CA ALA A 386 -17.55 -23.49 27.25
C ALA A 386 -16.34 -24.42 27.47
N ARG A 387 -15.14 -23.88 27.33
CA ARG A 387 -13.87 -24.56 27.59
C ARG A 387 -13.18 -23.96 28.80
N THR A 388 -12.14 -24.62 29.28
CA THR A 388 -11.31 -24.09 30.38
C THR A 388 -9.83 -24.20 30.04
N VAL A 389 -9.03 -23.28 30.57
CA VAL A 389 -7.56 -23.34 30.57
C VAL A 389 -7.06 -23.17 32.01
N ARG A 390 -5.94 -23.80 32.36
CA ARG A 390 -5.30 -23.64 33.66
C ARG A 390 -4.28 -22.52 33.61
N VAL A 391 -4.36 -21.57 34.53
CA VAL A 391 -3.45 -20.43 34.65
C VAL A 391 -2.57 -20.61 35.87
N THR A 392 -1.25 -20.57 35.67
CA THR A 392 -0.27 -20.65 36.75
C THR A 392 0.72 -19.48 36.73
N THR A 393 1.22 -19.10 37.90
CA THR A 393 2.25 -18.07 38.07
C THR A 393 3.28 -18.49 39.13
N PRO A 394 4.55 -18.07 39.04
CA PRO A 394 5.52 -18.23 40.13
C PRO A 394 5.08 -17.59 41.44
N GLY A 395 4.27 -16.52 41.37
CA GLY A 395 3.65 -15.84 42.52
C GLY A 395 2.63 -16.67 43.31
N GLY A 396 2.31 -17.89 42.86
CA GLY A 396 1.48 -18.86 43.60
C GLY A 396 0.04 -18.97 43.13
N THR A 397 -0.35 -18.31 42.03
CA THR A 397 -1.63 -18.59 41.38
C THR A 397 -1.59 -19.95 40.66
N ASP A 398 -2.64 -20.74 40.87
CA ASP A 398 -2.94 -21.98 40.17
C ASP A 398 -4.46 -22.13 40.13
N ALA A 399 -5.08 -21.72 39.03
CA ALA A 399 -6.53 -21.60 38.92
C ALA A 399 -7.03 -21.84 37.49
N SER A 400 -8.31 -22.21 37.34
CA SER A 400 -8.93 -22.41 36.02
C SER A 400 -9.64 -21.15 35.54
N LEU A 401 -9.43 -20.79 34.28
CA LEU A 401 -10.15 -19.75 33.55
C LEU A 401 -11.19 -20.39 32.62
N SER A 402 -12.45 -19.98 32.74
CA SER A 402 -13.54 -20.40 31.84
C SER A 402 -13.57 -19.52 30.61
N LEU A 403 -13.72 -20.16 29.44
CA LEU A 403 -13.76 -19.56 28.12
C LEU A 403 -15.09 -19.95 27.43
N PRO A 404 -16.17 -19.17 27.60
CA PRO A 404 -17.43 -19.36 26.89
C PRO A 404 -17.27 -19.50 25.36
N PRO A 405 -18.17 -20.20 24.65
CA PRO A 405 -18.08 -20.33 23.20
C PRO A 405 -18.25 -18.97 22.51
N THR A 406 -17.52 -18.77 21.42
CA THR A 406 -17.64 -17.63 20.51
C THR A 406 -18.44 -18.06 19.27
N ASP A 407 -19.11 -17.13 18.58
CA ASP A 407 -19.98 -17.46 17.44
C ASP A 407 -19.26 -18.27 16.35
N THR A 408 -18.03 -17.87 16.04
CA THR A 408 -17.13 -18.54 15.09
C THR A 408 -15.68 -18.46 15.57
N TRP A 409 -14.78 -19.09 14.83
CA TRP A 409 -13.33 -18.97 15.04
C TRP A 409 -12.75 -17.59 14.67
N ASP A 410 -13.45 -16.82 13.83
CA ASP A 410 -13.14 -15.40 13.55
C ASP A 410 -13.70 -14.44 14.60
N SER A 411 -14.47 -14.95 15.57
CA SER A 411 -15.09 -14.17 16.63
C SER A 411 -14.26 -14.27 17.90
N TRP A 412 -13.79 -13.13 18.38
CA TRP A 412 -12.91 -13.06 19.54
C TRP A 412 -13.63 -12.48 20.76
N ALA A 413 -13.43 -13.09 21.92
CA ALA A 413 -13.94 -12.63 23.21
C ALA A 413 -12.78 -12.41 24.19
N THR A 414 -13.08 -11.81 25.34
CA THR A 414 -12.12 -11.64 26.43
C THR A 414 -12.64 -12.30 27.70
N ALA A 415 -11.82 -13.13 28.32
CA ALA A 415 -12.06 -13.68 29.65
C ALA A 415 -10.97 -13.22 30.61
N SER A 416 -11.30 -13.12 31.90
CA SER A 416 -10.37 -12.56 32.88
C SER A 416 -10.26 -13.39 34.16
N LEU A 417 -9.08 -13.40 34.76
CA LEU A 417 -8.77 -14.12 36.01
C LEU A 417 -7.82 -13.30 36.91
N PRO A 418 -8.07 -13.19 38.22
CA PRO A 418 -7.09 -12.63 39.15
C PRO A 418 -5.85 -13.52 39.28
N VAL A 419 -4.66 -12.94 39.12
CA VAL A 419 -3.36 -13.61 39.22
C VAL A 419 -2.43 -12.86 40.19
N ARG A 420 -1.53 -13.57 40.88
CA ARG A 420 -0.56 -13.00 41.81
C ARG A 420 0.80 -12.89 41.14
N LEU A 421 1.34 -11.67 41.09
CA LEU A 421 2.63 -11.39 40.46
C LEU A 421 3.58 -10.69 41.42
N LYS A 422 4.87 -10.83 41.15
CA LYS A 422 5.97 -10.12 41.82
C LYS A 422 6.31 -8.82 41.11
N ALA A 423 6.76 -7.83 41.89
CA ALA A 423 7.24 -6.56 41.36
C ALA A 423 8.40 -6.77 40.37
N GLY A 424 8.46 -5.94 39.33
CA GLY A 424 9.47 -6.05 38.29
C GLY A 424 9.04 -6.98 37.16
N THR A 425 9.70 -8.13 37.03
CA THR A 425 9.39 -9.12 35.99
C THR A 425 8.94 -10.43 36.61
N ASP A 426 7.81 -10.96 36.14
CA ASP A 426 7.28 -12.28 36.52
C ASP A 426 6.79 -13.03 35.27
N SER A 427 6.12 -14.18 35.40
CA SER A 427 5.54 -14.91 34.27
C SER A 427 4.11 -15.41 34.53
N VAL A 428 3.38 -15.62 33.43
CA VAL A 428 2.04 -16.21 33.41
C VAL A 428 2.04 -17.35 32.41
N THR A 429 1.61 -18.53 32.85
CA THR A 429 1.47 -19.71 31.98
C THR A 429 0.01 -20.08 31.84
N LEU A 430 -0.46 -20.25 30.61
CA LEU A 430 -1.72 -20.87 30.26
C LEU A 430 -1.41 -22.30 29.78
N GLY A 431 -1.98 -23.30 30.44
CA GLY A 431 -1.76 -24.71 30.11
C GLY A 431 -3.07 -25.49 30.01
N CYS A 432 -3.02 -26.59 29.28
CA CYS A 432 -4.15 -27.49 29.10
C CYS A 432 -3.94 -28.84 29.82
N PRO A 433 -4.49 -29.04 31.03
CA PRO A 433 -4.19 -30.24 31.82
C PRO A 433 -4.97 -31.50 31.41
N ASP A 434 -6.18 -31.37 30.84
CA ASP A 434 -7.06 -32.51 30.52
C ASP A 434 -7.72 -32.38 29.14
N THR A 435 -8.15 -33.52 28.57
CA THR A 435 -8.73 -33.61 27.21
C THR A 435 -10.15 -33.06 27.08
N THR A 436 -10.83 -32.79 28.19
CA THR A 436 -12.20 -32.24 28.20
C THR A 436 -12.19 -30.71 28.28
N SER A 437 -11.09 -30.14 28.76
CA SER A 437 -10.73 -28.73 28.73
C SER A 437 -10.11 -28.32 27.39
N CYS A 438 -9.99 -27.01 27.14
CA CYS A 438 -9.32 -26.44 25.96
C CYS A 438 -9.95 -26.77 24.58
N HIS A 439 -9.18 -26.74 23.48
CA HIS A 439 -9.64 -26.45 22.09
C HIS A 439 -10.06 -24.99 21.92
N VAL A 440 -9.12 -24.09 22.19
CA VAL A 440 -9.29 -22.65 22.03
C VAL A 440 -8.09 -22.06 21.33
N ASN A 441 -8.31 -20.94 20.67
CA ASN A 441 -7.26 -20.11 20.10
C ASN A 441 -7.06 -18.91 21.04
N VAL A 442 -5.81 -18.60 21.36
CA VAL A 442 -5.46 -17.45 22.20
C VAL A 442 -4.73 -16.44 21.33
N ASP A 443 -5.27 -15.24 21.28
CA ASP A 443 -4.75 -14.14 20.47
C ASP A 443 -3.83 -13.23 21.27
N SER A 444 -4.26 -12.82 22.45
CA SER A 444 -3.46 -11.89 23.25
C SER A 444 -3.70 -12.03 24.74
N LEU A 445 -2.67 -11.67 25.49
CA LEU A 445 -2.68 -11.60 26.94
C LEU A 445 -2.41 -10.16 27.38
N ALA A 446 -3.11 -9.73 28.42
CA ALA A 446 -2.89 -8.40 28.98
C ALA A 446 -3.02 -8.42 30.50
N LEU A 447 -2.10 -7.77 31.20
CA LEU A 447 -2.11 -7.65 32.66
C LEU A 447 -2.41 -6.23 33.05
N ALA A 448 -3.43 -6.04 33.88
CA ALA A 448 -3.85 -4.72 34.35
C ALA A 448 -4.27 -4.74 35.82
N GLY A 449 -4.53 -3.56 36.39
CA GLY A 449 -5.09 -3.45 37.73
C GLY A 449 -6.46 -4.15 37.84
N LEU A 450 -6.85 -4.59 39.04
CA LEU A 450 -8.07 -5.37 39.27
C LEU A 450 -9.39 -4.74 38.77
N GLN A 451 -9.40 -3.42 38.58
CA GLN A 451 -10.57 -2.68 38.08
C GLN A 451 -10.33 -2.05 36.70
N ALA A 452 -9.18 -2.29 36.08
CA ALA A 452 -8.86 -1.75 34.79
C ALA A 452 -9.54 -2.58 33.68
N PRO A 453 -10.09 -1.94 32.63
CA PRO A 453 -10.55 -2.66 31.46
C PRO A 453 -9.38 -3.40 30.80
N ALA A 454 -9.69 -4.37 29.94
CA ALA A 454 -8.68 -5.00 29.09
C ALA A 454 -7.99 -3.92 28.24
N PRO A 455 -6.65 -3.85 28.24
CA PRO A 455 -5.90 -3.05 27.29
C PRO A 455 -6.32 -3.37 25.85
N ALA A 456 -6.38 -2.35 25.00
CA ALA A 456 -6.75 -2.53 23.60
C ALA A 456 -5.69 -3.38 22.87
N PRO A 457 -6.10 -4.41 22.10
CA PRO A 457 -5.19 -5.17 21.25
C PRO A 457 -4.74 -4.36 20.03
N HIS A 458 -3.51 -4.61 19.57
CA HIS A 458 -2.92 -3.95 18.39
C HIS A 458 -3.41 -4.61 17.09
N LEU A 459 -4.71 -4.45 16.81
CA LEU A 459 -5.37 -5.10 15.67
C LEU A 459 -5.15 -4.30 14.39
N ALA A 460 -4.46 -4.89 13.42
CA ALA A 460 -4.25 -4.31 12.09
C ALA A 460 -5.57 -4.08 11.33
N LEU A 461 -5.62 -2.99 10.58
CA LEU A 461 -6.76 -2.60 9.75
C LEU A 461 -6.36 -2.57 8.28
N GLY A 462 -6.87 -3.54 7.52
CA GLY A 462 -6.40 -3.79 6.16
C GLY A 462 -4.97 -4.34 6.15
N GLY A 463 -4.37 -4.35 4.97
CA GLY A 463 -3.00 -4.82 4.78
C GLY A 463 -2.62 -4.74 3.31
N TYR A 464 -1.36 -5.01 3.01
CA TYR A 464 -0.84 -5.00 1.64
C TYR A 464 -0.11 -6.30 1.33
N ARG A 465 -0.01 -6.60 0.04
CA ARG A 465 0.74 -7.74 -0.50
C ARG A 465 1.24 -7.36 -1.88
N ARG A 466 2.36 -7.94 -2.31
CA ARG A 466 2.94 -7.61 -3.62
C ARG A 466 2.02 -7.94 -4.79
N SER A 467 1.37 -9.11 -4.75
CA SER A 467 0.31 -9.49 -5.66
C SER A 467 -0.57 -10.60 -5.08
N LEU A 468 -1.77 -10.70 -5.62
CA LEU A 468 -2.73 -11.78 -5.42
C LEU A 468 -2.58 -12.86 -6.51
N ASP A 469 -1.38 -12.99 -7.11
CA ASP A 469 -1.10 -14.02 -8.11
C ASP A 469 -1.42 -15.40 -7.54
N GLY A 470 -2.22 -16.18 -8.27
CA GLY A 470 -2.65 -17.51 -7.86
C GLY A 470 -3.77 -17.55 -6.81
N LEU A 471 -4.24 -16.39 -6.32
CA LEU A 471 -5.36 -16.35 -5.38
C LEU A 471 -6.60 -17.00 -6.00
N ASN A 472 -7.14 -17.98 -5.29
CA ASN A 472 -8.45 -18.57 -5.58
C ASN A 472 -9.34 -18.31 -4.37
N GLY A 473 -10.24 -17.32 -4.46
CA GLY A 473 -11.05 -16.92 -3.30
C GLY A 473 -12.14 -17.91 -2.88
N ASP A 474 -12.34 -19.00 -3.63
CA ASP A 474 -13.21 -20.11 -3.19
C ASP A 474 -12.51 -21.00 -2.15
N SER A 475 -11.18 -21.18 -2.27
CA SER A 475 -10.36 -21.91 -1.29
C SER A 475 -9.66 -20.99 -0.28
N GLU A 476 -9.36 -19.75 -0.68
CA GLU A 476 -8.67 -18.73 0.11
C GLU A 476 -9.48 -17.42 0.13
N PRO A 477 -10.64 -17.38 0.81
CA PRO A 477 -11.55 -16.23 0.79
C PRO A 477 -10.96 -14.97 1.46
N VAL A 478 -9.78 -15.09 2.07
CA VAL A 478 -9.09 -14.04 2.81
C VAL A 478 -7.61 -14.14 2.44
N PRO A 479 -7.11 -13.28 1.55
CA PRO A 479 -5.69 -13.28 1.27
C PRO A 479 -4.93 -12.86 2.54
N TRP A 480 -3.85 -13.58 2.85
CA TRP A 480 -2.91 -13.13 3.86
C TRP A 480 -2.23 -11.82 3.40
N THR A 481 -2.01 -10.89 4.32
CA THR A 481 -1.44 -9.56 4.03
C THR A 481 -0.50 -9.11 5.14
N THR A 482 0.48 -8.26 4.80
CA THR A 482 1.27 -7.55 5.81
C THR A 482 0.49 -6.33 6.33
N PRO A 483 0.46 -6.10 7.65
CA PRO A 483 -0.13 -4.90 8.24
C PRO A 483 0.46 -3.59 7.70
N GLY A 484 -0.41 -2.62 7.45
CA GLY A 484 0.00 -1.25 7.11
C GLY A 484 -0.02 -0.29 8.30
N LEU A 485 -0.27 0.98 8.02
CA LEU A 485 -0.27 2.06 9.02
C LEU A 485 -1.36 1.91 10.09
N LEU A 486 -2.55 1.44 9.73
CA LEU A 486 -3.76 1.60 10.55
C LEU A 486 -3.98 0.42 11.49
N HIS A 487 -4.19 0.73 12.78
CA HIS A 487 -4.50 -0.23 13.84
C HIS A 487 -5.64 0.30 14.72
N ARG A 488 -6.46 -0.60 15.28
CA ARG A 488 -7.64 -0.21 16.11
C ARG A 488 -7.29 0.58 17.36
N ASP A 489 -6.13 0.32 17.97
CA ASP A 489 -5.64 1.06 19.13
C ASP A 489 -4.93 2.38 18.76
N GLY A 490 -4.87 2.71 17.47
CA GLY A 490 -4.65 4.07 16.99
C GLY A 490 -3.20 4.54 16.98
N TRP A 491 -2.24 3.62 16.96
CA TRP A 491 -0.82 3.96 16.86
C TRP A 491 -0.08 3.04 15.88
N TYR A 492 1.10 3.45 15.44
CA TYR A 492 2.00 2.65 14.59
C TYR A 492 3.42 3.18 14.68
N LEU A 493 4.44 2.31 14.56
CA LEU A 493 5.84 2.71 14.40
C LEU A 493 6.31 2.38 12.98
N LEU A 494 6.62 3.41 12.20
CA LEU A 494 7.37 3.25 10.95
C LEU A 494 8.86 3.29 11.29
N ASP A 495 9.54 2.15 11.19
CA ASP A 495 11.00 2.07 11.33
C ASP A 495 11.70 2.44 10.01
N ASP A 496 12.44 3.54 10.01
CA ASP A 496 13.16 4.12 8.86
C ASP A 496 14.69 3.95 9.02
N THR A 497 15.11 3.09 9.96
CA THR A 497 16.52 2.86 10.31
C THR A 497 17.30 2.29 9.13
N ALA A 498 16.71 1.33 8.41
CA ALA A 498 17.35 0.66 7.27
C ALA A 498 17.24 1.44 5.95
N SER A 499 16.40 2.48 5.90
CA SER A 499 16.15 3.20 4.66
C SER A 499 17.35 4.01 4.20
N ALA A 500 17.64 3.93 2.91
CA ALA A 500 18.70 4.66 2.25
C ALA A 500 18.46 6.17 2.32
N VAL A 501 19.54 6.95 2.35
CA VAL A 501 19.46 8.40 2.23
C VAL A 501 19.08 8.74 0.79
N HIS A 502 18.11 9.64 0.63
CA HIS A 502 17.62 10.09 -0.66
C HIS A 502 17.62 11.61 -0.72
N ASP A 503 18.15 12.16 -1.80
CA ASP A 503 18.08 13.59 -2.09
C ASP A 503 16.95 13.83 -3.12
N PRO A 504 15.79 14.38 -2.71
CA PRO A 504 14.67 14.58 -3.63
C PRO A 504 14.97 15.57 -4.77
N ALA A 505 15.95 16.47 -4.59
CA ALA A 505 16.31 17.46 -5.61
C ALA A 505 17.18 16.85 -6.72
N THR A 506 18.09 15.94 -6.36
CA THR A 506 18.96 15.25 -7.33
C THR A 506 18.48 13.86 -7.71
N ARG A 507 17.45 13.36 -7.02
CA ARG A 507 16.88 11.99 -7.10
C ARG A 507 17.90 10.88 -6.85
N LYS A 508 19.01 11.21 -6.19
CA LYS A 508 20.07 10.25 -5.89
C LYS A 508 19.81 9.58 -4.56
N THR A 509 20.10 8.29 -4.53
CA THR A 509 20.02 7.47 -3.33
C THR A 509 21.41 6.94 -2.97
N SER A 510 21.69 6.83 -1.68
CA SER A 510 22.94 6.26 -1.15
C SER A 510 22.67 5.53 0.17
N ALA A 511 23.47 4.51 0.47
CA ALA A 511 23.42 3.86 1.77
C ALA A 511 23.53 4.88 2.92
N ARG A 512 22.82 4.59 4.02
CA ARG A 512 22.91 5.40 5.24
C ARG A 512 24.34 5.33 5.82
N PRO A 513 24.87 6.43 6.40
CA PRO A 513 26.20 6.40 7.01
C PRO A 513 26.32 5.34 8.11
N ALA A 514 27.48 4.70 8.20
CA ALA A 514 27.77 3.79 9.30
C ALA A 514 28.00 4.55 10.61
N HIS A 515 27.51 4.00 11.73
CA HIS A 515 27.68 4.53 13.08
C HIS A 515 28.87 3.90 13.83
N GLY A 516 29.83 3.32 13.11
CA GLY A 516 31.04 2.73 13.69
C GLY A 516 30.76 1.67 14.76
N GLY A 517 29.72 0.85 14.54
CA GLY A 517 29.30 -0.19 15.49
C GLY A 517 28.45 0.31 16.67
N GLN A 518 28.21 1.62 16.79
CA GLN A 518 27.31 2.15 17.81
C GLN A 518 25.84 1.91 17.41
N PRO A 519 24.93 1.64 18.38
CA PRO A 519 23.52 1.46 18.09
C PRO A 519 22.91 2.71 17.44
N TYR A 520 22.08 2.49 16.42
CA TYR A 520 21.35 3.52 15.71
C TYR A 520 19.91 3.09 15.45
N GLN A 521 18.96 4.00 15.68
CA GLN A 521 17.53 3.83 15.40
C GLN A 521 16.95 5.15 14.88
N ASP A 522 16.06 5.07 13.90
CA ASP A 522 15.37 6.22 13.34
C ASP A 522 13.96 5.81 12.91
N GLY A 523 12.94 6.28 13.64
CA GLY A 523 11.57 5.87 13.38
C GLY A 523 10.57 6.99 13.60
N TYR A 524 9.36 6.78 13.07
CA TYR A 524 8.26 7.72 13.12
C TYR A 524 7.08 7.07 13.82
N LEU A 525 6.79 7.57 15.01
CA LEU A 525 5.69 7.14 15.85
C LEU A 525 4.42 7.91 15.51
N PHE A 526 3.45 7.19 14.98
CA PHE A 526 2.09 7.64 14.77
C PHE A 526 1.24 7.33 16.00
N GLY A 527 0.43 8.28 16.46
CA GLY A 527 -0.53 8.13 17.54
C GLY A 527 -1.78 8.93 17.23
N TYR A 528 -2.54 8.47 16.24
CA TYR A 528 -3.73 9.13 15.68
C TYR A 528 -5.04 8.73 16.36
N GLY A 529 -5.05 7.70 17.23
CA GLY A 529 -6.27 7.22 17.87
C GLY A 529 -7.25 6.67 16.83
N HIS A 530 -8.49 7.12 16.87
CA HIS A 530 -9.50 6.81 15.83
C HIS A 530 -9.56 7.86 14.71
N ASP A 531 -8.67 8.87 14.70
CA ASP A 531 -8.56 9.81 13.58
C ASP A 531 -7.67 9.22 12.47
N TYR A 532 -8.14 8.12 11.87
CA TYR A 532 -7.41 7.39 10.84
C TYR A 532 -7.08 8.27 9.62
N GLN A 533 -7.97 9.23 9.29
CA GLN A 533 -7.74 10.19 8.21
C GLN A 533 -6.55 11.10 8.52
N ARG A 534 -6.38 11.53 9.78
CA ARG A 534 -5.19 12.25 10.20
C ARG A 534 -3.93 11.40 10.08
N GLY A 535 -3.99 10.12 10.48
CA GLY A 535 -2.88 9.17 10.30
C GLY A 535 -2.41 9.10 8.84
N LEU A 536 -3.35 8.92 7.90
CA LEU A 536 -3.06 8.90 6.46
C LEU A 536 -2.51 10.23 5.93
N SER A 537 -3.02 11.36 6.44
CA SER A 537 -2.52 12.69 6.07
C SER A 537 -1.09 12.94 6.56
N ASP A 538 -0.77 12.51 7.77
CA ASP A 538 0.60 12.57 8.29
C ASP A 538 1.52 11.63 7.48
N LEU A 539 1.06 10.44 7.11
CA LEU A 539 1.83 9.52 6.26
C LEU A 539 2.09 10.12 4.88
N ALA A 540 1.07 10.69 4.22
CA ALA A 540 1.23 11.34 2.92
C ALA A 540 2.18 12.55 2.99
N THR A 541 2.09 13.34 4.07
CA THR A 541 3.01 14.47 4.27
C THR A 541 4.44 13.99 4.51
N LEU A 542 4.62 12.91 5.28
CA LEU A 542 5.93 12.35 5.61
C LEU A 542 6.61 11.69 4.41
N THR A 543 5.89 10.83 3.68
CA THR A 543 6.50 9.93 2.70
C THR A 543 6.34 10.39 1.25
N GLY A 544 5.60 11.47 1.04
CA GLY A 544 5.14 11.94 -0.26
C GLY A 544 3.72 11.43 -0.52
N PRO A 545 2.80 12.26 -1.04
CA PRO A 545 1.43 11.85 -1.30
C PRO A 545 1.35 10.86 -2.48
N PRO A 546 0.21 10.14 -2.63
CA PRO A 546 -0.02 9.38 -3.84
C PRO A 546 -0.03 10.29 -5.08
N GLN A 547 0.52 9.81 -6.19
CA GLN A 547 0.55 10.56 -7.45
C GLN A 547 -0.88 10.75 -7.97
N LEU A 548 -1.25 12.00 -8.29
CA LEU A 548 -2.44 12.25 -9.10
C LEU A 548 -2.14 11.84 -10.54
N LEU A 549 -2.79 10.78 -11.02
CA LEU A 549 -2.61 10.31 -12.39
C LEU A 549 -3.21 11.31 -13.39
N PRO A 550 -2.85 11.24 -14.68
CA PRO A 550 -3.59 11.93 -15.72
C PRO A 550 -5.08 11.58 -15.71
N ARG A 551 -5.96 12.52 -16.04
CA ARG A 551 -7.42 12.33 -15.89
C ARG A 551 -7.96 11.11 -16.66
N TRP A 552 -7.44 10.85 -17.87
CA TRP A 552 -7.81 9.70 -18.70
C TRP A 552 -7.52 8.35 -18.02
N ALA A 553 -6.59 8.29 -17.07
CA ALA A 553 -6.26 7.05 -16.36
C ALA A 553 -7.42 6.55 -15.50
N TYR A 554 -8.39 7.42 -15.18
CA TYR A 554 -9.59 7.06 -14.44
C TYR A 554 -10.78 6.68 -15.34
N GLY A 555 -10.61 6.66 -16.67
CA GLY A 555 -11.62 6.18 -17.63
C GLY A 555 -11.65 4.65 -17.73
N VAL A 556 -12.07 4.14 -18.90
CA VAL A 556 -12.18 2.68 -19.18
C VAL A 556 -10.94 2.17 -19.89
N TRP A 557 -10.38 1.06 -19.39
CA TRP A 557 -9.20 0.41 -19.97
C TRP A 557 -9.55 -0.96 -20.54
N TYR A 558 -8.97 -1.29 -21.68
CA TYR A 558 -9.04 -2.62 -22.27
C TYR A 558 -7.64 -3.23 -22.44
N SER A 559 -7.52 -4.46 -21.96
CA SER A 559 -6.32 -5.29 -21.97
C SER A 559 -6.74 -6.75 -22.10
N GLU A 560 -5.99 -7.58 -22.81
CA GLU A 560 -6.12 -9.04 -22.80
C GLU A 560 -4.75 -9.64 -23.12
N TYR A 561 -4.32 -10.66 -22.38
CA TYR A 561 -3.19 -11.49 -22.78
C TYR A 561 -3.66 -12.42 -23.90
N ILE A 562 -3.51 -11.93 -25.14
CA ILE A 562 -3.91 -12.59 -26.38
C ILE A 562 -3.12 -11.95 -27.53
N ASP A 563 -2.82 -12.76 -28.56
CA ASP A 563 -2.03 -12.32 -29.71
C ASP A 563 -2.78 -11.32 -30.62
N ARG A 564 -2.86 -10.05 -30.20
CA ARG A 564 -3.47 -8.94 -30.95
C ARG A 564 -2.46 -8.24 -31.86
N THR A 565 -2.88 -8.00 -33.09
CA THR A 565 -2.18 -7.16 -34.07
C THR A 565 -2.71 -5.72 -34.05
N ALA A 566 -1.95 -4.79 -34.64
CA ALA A 566 -2.45 -3.42 -34.87
C ALA A 566 -3.80 -3.42 -35.62
N SER A 567 -3.96 -4.31 -36.60
CA SER A 567 -5.21 -4.45 -37.36
C SER A 567 -6.38 -4.93 -36.50
N ASP A 568 -6.16 -5.79 -35.50
CA ASP A 568 -7.24 -6.25 -34.62
C ASP A 568 -7.79 -5.08 -33.80
N TYR A 569 -6.91 -4.22 -33.28
CA TYR A 569 -7.31 -3.00 -32.58
C TYR A 569 -8.05 -2.02 -33.49
N GLU A 570 -7.51 -1.76 -34.68
CA GLU A 570 -8.05 -0.79 -35.64
C GLU A 570 -9.40 -1.21 -36.23
N ASN A 571 -9.53 -2.48 -36.59
CA ASN A 571 -10.63 -2.96 -37.43
C ASN A 571 -11.67 -3.78 -36.68
N THR A 572 -11.37 -4.25 -35.47
CA THR A 572 -12.27 -5.11 -34.69
C THR A 572 -12.59 -4.54 -33.32
N VAL A 573 -11.58 -4.34 -32.47
CA VAL A 573 -11.78 -3.97 -31.06
C VAL A 573 -12.38 -2.58 -30.93
N LEU A 574 -11.70 -1.55 -31.42
CA LEU A 574 -12.19 -0.17 -31.27
C LEU A 574 -13.55 0.05 -31.98
N PRO A 575 -13.76 -0.41 -33.23
CA PRO A 575 -15.07 -0.31 -33.87
C PRO A 575 -16.19 -0.96 -33.07
N ALA A 576 -15.95 -2.09 -32.38
CA ALA A 576 -16.95 -2.74 -31.54
C ALA A 576 -17.29 -1.89 -30.29
N PHE A 577 -16.31 -1.29 -29.62
CA PHE A 577 -16.55 -0.30 -28.55
C PHE A 577 -17.43 0.85 -29.05
N ARG A 578 -17.09 1.43 -30.21
CA ARG A 578 -17.85 2.54 -30.79
C ARG A 578 -19.27 2.13 -31.19
N ALA A 579 -19.45 0.94 -31.76
CA ALA A 579 -20.76 0.41 -32.13
C ALA A 579 -21.66 0.12 -30.91
N ALA A 580 -21.06 -0.32 -29.79
CA ALA A 580 -21.77 -0.55 -28.53
C ALA A 580 -22.02 0.74 -27.73
N GLY A 581 -21.46 1.88 -28.17
CA GLY A 581 -21.50 3.14 -27.40
C GLY A 581 -20.84 3.01 -26.04
N VAL A 582 -19.75 2.23 -25.97
CA VAL A 582 -18.93 2.02 -24.78
C VAL A 582 -17.67 2.88 -24.89
N PRO A 583 -17.33 3.67 -23.85
CA PRO A 583 -16.11 4.47 -23.84
C PRO A 583 -14.86 3.60 -23.77
N LEU A 584 -13.75 4.14 -24.26
CA LEU A 584 -12.43 3.52 -24.11
C LEU A 584 -11.38 4.64 -24.08
N ASP A 585 -10.53 4.62 -23.06
CA ASP A 585 -9.50 5.62 -22.81
C ASP A 585 -8.10 5.04 -22.95
N VAL A 586 -7.90 3.78 -22.55
CA VAL A 586 -6.59 3.14 -22.54
C VAL A 586 -6.63 1.79 -23.26
N LEU A 587 -5.74 1.64 -24.23
CA LEU A 587 -5.40 0.38 -24.87
C LEU A 587 -4.11 -0.17 -24.26
N VAL A 588 -4.19 -1.35 -23.65
CA VAL A 588 -3.04 -2.05 -23.08
C VAL A 588 -2.68 -3.17 -24.05
N THR A 589 -1.47 -3.10 -24.62
CA THR A 589 -0.94 -4.20 -25.45
C THR A 589 -0.09 -5.12 -24.58
N ASP A 590 -0.55 -6.36 -24.45
CA ASP A 590 0.18 -7.41 -23.73
C ASP A 590 1.41 -7.88 -24.51
N THR A 591 2.16 -8.82 -23.96
CA THR A 591 3.52 -9.22 -24.32
C THR A 591 3.72 -9.66 -25.79
N ASP A 592 2.65 -10.00 -26.52
CA ASP A 592 2.72 -10.61 -27.86
C ASP A 592 3.21 -9.68 -28.99
N PHE A 593 3.30 -8.36 -28.77
CA PHE A 593 3.83 -7.43 -29.77
C PHE A 593 5.34 -7.59 -30.03
N LYS A 594 6.05 -8.29 -29.14
CA LYS A 594 7.52 -8.32 -29.07
C LYS A 594 8.17 -9.32 -30.04
N ALA A 595 9.38 -8.96 -30.47
CA ALA A 595 10.33 -9.79 -31.22
C ALA A 595 11.75 -9.61 -30.65
N PRO A 596 12.65 -10.64 -30.70
CA PRO A 596 12.50 -11.90 -31.45
C PRO A 596 11.61 -12.97 -30.78
N ASN A 597 11.28 -12.82 -29.50
CA ASN A 597 10.19 -13.57 -28.86
C ASN A 597 9.18 -12.62 -28.20
N THR A 598 8.07 -13.19 -27.75
CA THR A 598 6.99 -12.46 -27.09
C THR A 598 7.27 -12.13 -25.63
N TRP A 599 8.50 -12.31 -25.10
CA TRP A 599 8.77 -12.11 -23.67
C TRP A 599 9.94 -11.16 -23.43
N SER A 600 11.15 -11.61 -23.80
CA SER A 600 12.44 -10.93 -23.62
C SER A 600 12.92 -10.21 -24.89
N GLY A 601 12.03 -10.03 -25.88
CA GLY A 601 12.28 -9.25 -27.07
C GLY A 601 11.97 -7.76 -26.85
N TRP A 602 12.78 -6.89 -27.45
CA TRP A 602 12.65 -5.43 -27.28
C TRP A 602 12.35 -4.70 -28.59
N ASN A 603 11.77 -5.40 -29.55
CA ASN A 603 11.41 -4.84 -30.86
C ASN A 603 9.94 -5.17 -31.16
N PHE A 604 9.26 -4.34 -31.94
CA PHE A 604 7.95 -4.71 -32.50
C PHE A 604 8.12 -5.84 -33.52
N ASP A 605 7.28 -6.86 -33.44
CA ASP A 605 7.13 -7.86 -34.49
C ASP A 605 6.54 -7.17 -35.74
N PRO A 606 7.30 -7.07 -36.85
CA PRO A 606 6.85 -6.37 -38.05
C PRO A 606 5.67 -7.08 -38.75
N ALA A 607 5.40 -8.36 -38.43
CA ALA A 607 4.21 -9.04 -38.94
C ALA A 607 2.92 -8.58 -38.24
N LYS A 608 3.02 -8.16 -36.97
CA LYS A 608 1.87 -7.73 -36.14
C LYS A 608 1.71 -6.21 -36.12
N TYR A 609 2.84 -5.50 -36.10
CA TYR A 609 2.94 -4.03 -36.07
C TYR A 609 3.90 -3.57 -37.19
N PRO A 610 3.47 -3.59 -38.45
CA PRO A 610 4.31 -3.19 -39.58
C PRO A 610 4.68 -1.69 -39.57
N ASP A 611 3.85 -0.85 -38.95
CA ASP A 611 4.09 0.57 -38.71
C ASP A 611 3.69 0.96 -37.28
N PRO A 612 4.55 0.69 -36.27
CA PRO A 612 4.23 0.98 -34.87
C PRO A 612 3.95 2.47 -34.63
N LYS A 613 4.64 3.36 -35.35
CA LYS A 613 4.40 4.80 -35.23
C LYS A 613 3.03 5.16 -35.78
N GLY A 614 2.67 4.65 -36.96
CA GLY A 614 1.35 4.82 -37.54
C GLY A 614 0.23 4.34 -36.62
N PHE A 615 0.43 3.21 -35.94
CA PHE A 615 -0.51 2.68 -34.95
C PHE A 615 -0.71 3.64 -33.77
N PHE A 616 0.36 4.14 -33.15
CA PHE A 616 0.23 5.10 -32.05
C PHE A 616 -0.35 6.46 -32.49
N ASP A 617 0.02 6.95 -33.67
CA ASP A 617 -0.57 8.17 -34.25
C ASP A 617 -2.08 7.99 -34.50
N TRP A 618 -2.50 6.81 -34.99
CA TRP A 618 -3.92 6.46 -35.13
C TRP A 618 -4.62 6.44 -33.78
N SER A 619 -4.04 5.74 -32.80
CA SER A 619 -4.59 5.59 -31.44
C SER A 619 -4.80 6.96 -30.77
N ALA A 620 -3.80 7.83 -30.83
CA ALA A 620 -3.91 9.21 -30.35
C ALA A 620 -5.01 10.01 -31.08
N GLY A 621 -5.16 9.81 -32.39
CA GLY A 621 -6.25 10.39 -33.20
C GLY A 621 -7.65 9.92 -32.78
N GLN A 622 -7.76 8.74 -32.16
CA GLN A 622 -8.99 8.20 -31.56
C GLN A 622 -9.22 8.62 -30.11
N GLY A 623 -8.30 9.40 -29.53
CA GLY A 623 -8.37 9.85 -28.15
C GLY A 623 -8.03 8.77 -27.14
N LEU A 624 -7.15 7.85 -27.51
CA LEU A 624 -6.69 6.73 -26.70
C LEU A 624 -5.25 6.95 -26.22
N HIS A 625 -4.95 6.40 -25.04
CA HIS A 625 -3.60 6.27 -24.51
C HIS A 625 -3.16 4.81 -24.51
N ASN A 626 -1.86 4.58 -24.59
CA ASN A 626 -1.31 3.25 -24.82
C ASN A 626 -0.22 2.91 -23.81
N THR A 627 -0.21 1.64 -23.41
CA THR A 627 0.90 1.06 -22.64
C THR A 627 1.25 -0.31 -23.18
N LEU A 628 2.52 -0.66 -23.02
CA LEU A 628 3.09 -1.94 -23.44
C LEU A 628 3.53 -2.75 -22.22
N ASN A 629 3.15 -4.03 -22.18
CA ASN A 629 3.65 -4.99 -21.19
C ASN A 629 5.10 -5.38 -21.48
N VAL A 630 5.99 -5.20 -20.50
CA VAL A 630 7.39 -5.61 -20.58
C VAL A 630 7.85 -6.45 -19.39
N HIS A 631 8.83 -7.31 -19.69
CA HIS A 631 9.51 -8.17 -18.73
C HIS A 631 10.99 -7.75 -18.65
N PRO A 632 11.60 -7.75 -17.46
CA PRO A 632 12.95 -7.23 -17.29
C PRO A 632 14.04 -8.23 -17.71
N SER A 633 14.00 -8.71 -18.95
CA SER A 633 15.03 -9.59 -19.51
C SER A 633 15.24 -9.31 -21.01
N ILE A 634 16.41 -9.63 -21.55
CA ILE A 634 16.74 -9.44 -22.96
C ILE A 634 17.39 -10.70 -23.55
N LEU A 635 17.01 -11.09 -24.77
CA LEU A 635 17.67 -12.18 -25.50
C LEU A 635 19.03 -11.77 -26.09
N GLY A 636 19.99 -12.70 -26.09
CA GLY A 636 21.32 -12.51 -26.67
C GLY A 636 21.32 -12.30 -28.19
N ASP A 637 20.26 -12.74 -28.87
CA ASP A 637 20.02 -12.52 -30.31
C ASP A 637 19.10 -11.32 -30.60
N ASP A 638 18.64 -10.58 -29.57
CA ASP A 638 17.90 -9.35 -29.78
C ASP A 638 18.80 -8.29 -30.46
N PRO A 639 18.33 -7.60 -31.51
CA PRO A 639 19.06 -6.51 -32.17
C PRO A 639 19.61 -5.43 -31.22
N GLN A 640 18.98 -5.21 -30.06
CA GLN A 640 19.40 -4.24 -29.07
C GLN A 640 20.45 -4.79 -28.08
N PHE A 641 20.67 -6.10 -28.00
CA PHE A 641 21.52 -6.75 -26.99
C PHE A 641 22.96 -6.23 -26.99
N ALA A 642 23.60 -6.14 -28.16
CA ALA A 642 24.98 -5.68 -28.25
C ALA A 642 25.17 -4.27 -27.68
N LYS A 643 24.18 -3.38 -27.87
CA LYS A 643 24.17 -2.03 -27.29
C LYS A 643 23.92 -2.11 -25.78
N ALA A 644 22.92 -2.88 -25.33
CA ALA A 644 22.61 -3.04 -23.91
C ALA A 644 23.82 -3.56 -23.14
N GLN A 645 24.50 -4.58 -23.65
CA GLN A 645 25.71 -5.16 -23.05
C GLN A 645 26.87 -4.16 -23.02
N ALA A 646 27.03 -3.32 -24.05
CA ALA A 646 28.03 -2.27 -24.07
C ALA A 646 27.73 -1.16 -23.03
N THR A 647 26.48 -0.70 -22.95
CA THR A 647 26.03 0.29 -21.94
C THR A 647 26.24 -0.24 -20.52
N ALA A 648 25.91 -1.52 -20.29
CA ALA A 648 26.12 -2.22 -19.03
C ALA A 648 27.60 -2.57 -18.76
N LYS A 649 28.55 -2.17 -19.62
CA LYS A 649 29.99 -2.46 -19.51
C LYS A 649 30.31 -3.96 -19.37
N GLY A 650 29.54 -4.80 -20.07
CA GLY A 650 29.70 -6.25 -20.06
C GLY A 650 29.17 -6.95 -18.80
N LYS A 651 28.39 -6.24 -17.96
CA LYS A 651 27.92 -6.76 -16.67
C LYS A 651 26.65 -7.61 -16.74
N LEU A 652 25.88 -7.60 -17.84
CA LEU A 652 24.68 -8.43 -17.91
C LEU A 652 25.08 -9.91 -17.91
N ARG A 653 24.34 -10.70 -17.14
CA ARG A 653 24.61 -12.13 -16.93
C ARG A 653 23.51 -12.95 -17.61
N LYS A 654 23.93 -14.02 -18.27
CA LYS A 654 23.03 -14.97 -18.92
C LYS A 654 22.28 -15.78 -17.86
N GLY A 655 20.99 -16.00 -18.09
CA GLY A 655 20.12 -16.84 -17.27
C GLY A 655 19.27 -16.06 -16.25
N GLY A 656 18.45 -16.82 -15.51
CA GLY A 656 17.53 -16.26 -14.51
C GLY A 656 16.22 -15.71 -15.09
N CYS A 657 15.86 -16.05 -16.32
CA CYS A 657 14.62 -15.54 -16.91
C CYS A 657 13.45 -16.48 -16.67
N GLY A 658 12.24 -15.93 -16.82
CA GLY A 658 11.02 -16.73 -16.86
C GLY A 658 11.07 -17.81 -17.96
N SER A 659 10.23 -18.84 -17.83
CA SER A 659 10.18 -19.95 -18.79
C SER A 659 9.93 -19.50 -20.23
N ALA A 660 9.19 -18.40 -20.42
CA ALA A 660 8.92 -17.79 -21.72
C ALA A 660 10.06 -16.89 -22.23
N GLY A 661 11.04 -16.53 -21.38
CA GLY A 661 12.14 -15.62 -21.70
C GLY A 661 13.18 -16.18 -22.69
N GLY A 662 13.20 -17.49 -22.90
CA GLY A 662 14.11 -18.16 -23.82
C GLY A 662 15.48 -18.50 -23.22
N ALA A 663 16.18 -19.46 -23.83
CA ALA A 663 17.38 -20.06 -23.25
C ALA A 663 18.66 -19.19 -23.31
N ASP A 664 18.69 -18.18 -24.19
CA ASP A 664 19.83 -17.26 -24.33
C ASP A 664 19.52 -15.85 -23.79
N CYS A 665 18.74 -15.78 -22.71
CA CYS A 665 18.31 -14.51 -22.12
C CYS A 665 19.27 -14.00 -21.04
N TYR A 666 19.18 -12.70 -20.73
CA TYR A 666 19.99 -11.97 -19.76
C TYR A 666 19.11 -11.09 -18.87
N THR A 667 19.47 -10.98 -17.59
CA THR A 667 18.74 -10.20 -16.57
C THR A 667 19.53 -8.96 -16.13
N PHE A 668 18.85 -8.06 -15.42
CA PHE A 668 19.35 -6.74 -15.03
C PHE A 668 19.41 -6.56 -13.51
N ASP A 669 20.41 -5.82 -13.05
CA ASP A 669 20.45 -5.25 -11.70
C ASP A 669 20.18 -3.73 -11.77
N PHE A 670 18.96 -3.33 -11.38
CA PHE A 670 18.50 -1.95 -11.33
C PHE A 670 19.24 -1.09 -10.29
N GLY A 671 19.98 -1.70 -9.36
CA GLY A 671 20.86 -1.01 -8.42
C GLY A 671 22.21 -0.62 -9.03
N ASP A 672 22.63 -1.29 -10.12
CA ASP A 672 23.83 -0.89 -10.87
C ASP A 672 23.46 0.19 -11.91
N PRO A 673 24.04 1.40 -11.84
CA PRO A 673 23.65 2.50 -12.71
C PRO A 673 23.94 2.24 -14.20
N ASP A 674 24.91 1.40 -14.54
CA ASP A 674 25.21 1.05 -15.94
C ASP A 674 24.17 0.07 -16.48
N GLN A 675 23.76 -0.92 -15.66
CA GLN A 675 22.72 -1.87 -16.05
C GLN A 675 21.33 -1.24 -16.09
N LEU A 676 21.01 -0.37 -15.13
CA LEU A 676 19.77 0.41 -15.15
C LEU A 676 19.70 1.29 -16.42
N ALA A 677 20.79 1.97 -16.77
CA ALA A 677 20.86 2.75 -18.01
C ALA A 677 20.66 1.86 -19.24
N ALA A 678 21.29 0.68 -19.28
CA ALA A 678 21.09 -0.28 -20.37
C ALA A 678 19.64 -0.73 -20.50
N TYR A 679 18.96 -0.98 -19.37
CA TYR A 679 17.56 -1.39 -19.33
C TYR A 679 16.62 -0.29 -19.81
N LEU A 680 16.75 0.93 -19.29
CA LEU A 680 15.91 2.07 -19.70
C LEU A 680 16.15 2.45 -21.17
N ASP A 681 17.35 2.19 -21.71
CA ASP A 681 17.65 2.42 -23.13
C ASP A 681 16.82 1.55 -24.08
N LEU A 682 16.36 0.38 -23.65
CA LEU A 682 15.57 -0.56 -24.46
C LEU A 682 14.15 -0.04 -24.75
N HIS A 683 13.63 0.83 -23.90
CA HIS A 683 12.31 1.44 -23.99
C HIS A 683 12.26 2.55 -25.05
N ARG A 684 13.39 3.24 -25.24
CA ARG A 684 13.50 4.47 -26.04
C ARG A 684 13.00 4.35 -27.48
N PRO A 685 13.22 3.24 -28.22
CA PRO A 685 12.63 3.08 -29.55
C PRO A 685 11.10 3.08 -29.54
N MET A 686 10.47 2.45 -28.55
CA MET A 686 9.02 2.37 -28.43
C MET A 686 8.41 3.69 -27.92
N ASP A 687 9.09 4.39 -27.00
CA ASP A 687 8.71 5.74 -26.59
C ASP A 687 8.68 6.70 -27.80
N ARG A 688 9.71 6.62 -28.67
CA ARG A 688 9.77 7.42 -29.91
C ARG A 688 8.71 7.03 -30.94
N ALA A 689 8.21 5.80 -30.90
CA ALA A 689 7.11 5.36 -31.75
C ALA A 689 5.78 5.98 -31.31
N GLY A 690 5.60 6.24 -30.01
CA GLY A 690 4.42 6.92 -29.48
C GLY A 690 3.76 6.27 -28.27
N ASN A 691 4.44 5.32 -27.61
CA ASN A 691 3.95 4.75 -26.35
C ASN A 691 3.80 5.83 -25.26
N ASP A 692 2.70 5.84 -24.51
CA ASP A 692 2.41 6.89 -23.52
C ASP A 692 3.04 6.59 -22.15
N PHE A 693 2.93 5.34 -21.67
CA PHE A 693 3.46 4.89 -20.38
C PHE A 693 3.74 3.38 -20.39
N TRP A 694 4.22 2.82 -19.29
CA TRP A 694 4.71 1.43 -19.25
C TRP A 694 3.96 0.56 -18.26
N TRP A 695 3.76 -0.70 -18.66
CA TRP A 695 3.38 -1.80 -17.78
C TRP A 695 4.62 -2.66 -17.54
N LEU A 696 5.24 -2.47 -16.37
CA LEU A 696 6.26 -3.39 -15.89
C LEU A 696 5.55 -4.53 -15.15
N ASP A 697 5.46 -5.68 -15.81
CA ASP A 697 4.84 -6.86 -15.22
C ASP A 697 5.71 -7.39 -14.07
N TRP A 698 7.00 -7.58 -14.36
CA TRP A 698 8.02 -8.11 -13.44
C TRP A 698 7.50 -9.29 -12.60
N CYS A 699 7.18 -10.33 -13.35
CA CYS A 699 6.80 -11.65 -12.93
C CYS A 699 7.93 -12.58 -13.41
N CYS A 700 8.41 -13.58 -12.70
CA CYS A 700 9.31 -14.63 -13.21
C CYS A 700 10.82 -14.36 -13.43
N ASP A 701 11.26 -13.18 -13.85
CA ASP A 701 12.70 -12.95 -14.09
C ASP A 701 13.44 -12.59 -12.78
N THR A 702 14.67 -13.06 -12.61
CA THR A 702 15.55 -12.78 -11.46
C THR A 702 16.22 -11.41 -11.53
N SER A 703 15.76 -10.53 -12.44
CA SER A 703 16.15 -9.13 -12.42
C SER A 703 15.78 -8.50 -11.08
N ARG A 704 16.64 -7.62 -10.60
CA ARG A 704 16.67 -7.22 -9.19
C ARG A 704 17.16 -5.80 -8.99
N SER A 705 17.18 -5.34 -7.74
CA SER A 705 17.96 -4.17 -7.33
C SER A 705 18.91 -4.56 -6.20
N SER A 706 20.22 -4.39 -6.40
CA SER A 706 21.24 -4.53 -5.35
C SER A 706 21.37 -3.29 -4.45
N GLN A 707 20.56 -2.26 -4.67
CA GLN A 707 20.60 -1.04 -3.87
C GLN A 707 20.05 -1.31 -2.46
N ALA A 708 20.92 -1.24 -1.46
CA ALA A 708 20.53 -1.39 -0.06
C ALA A 708 19.60 -0.27 0.41
N GLY A 709 18.66 -0.60 1.31
CA GLY A 709 17.79 0.38 1.96
C GLY A 709 16.70 1.01 1.07
N VAL A 710 16.39 0.39 -0.08
CA VAL A 710 15.21 0.74 -0.88
C VAL A 710 14.32 -0.48 -1.09
N THR A 711 13.01 -0.26 -1.17
CA THR A 711 12.07 -1.25 -1.69
C THR A 711 12.34 -1.39 -3.20
N PRO A 712 12.71 -2.58 -3.72
CA PRO A 712 13.13 -2.70 -5.12
C PRO A 712 12.02 -2.37 -6.13
N ASP A 713 10.76 -2.72 -5.85
CA ASP A 713 9.59 -2.30 -6.67
C ASP A 713 9.54 -0.76 -6.72
N ALA A 714 9.48 -0.09 -5.57
CA ALA A 714 9.46 1.38 -5.52
C ALA A 714 10.65 2.02 -6.23
N TRP A 715 11.84 1.39 -6.17
CA TRP A 715 13.03 1.89 -6.87
C TRP A 715 12.86 1.86 -8.38
N ILE A 716 12.53 0.70 -8.97
CA ILE A 716 12.36 0.58 -10.42
C ILE A 716 11.13 1.34 -10.90
N ASN A 717 10.05 1.35 -10.12
CA ASN A 717 8.83 2.09 -10.43
C ASN A 717 9.09 3.60 -10.50
N GLN A 718 9.96 4.13 -9.64
CA GLN A 718 10.40 5.52 -9.75
C GLN A 718 11.18 5.79 -11.04
N GLN A 719 12.00 4.84 -11.52
CA GLN A 719 12.74 5.01 -12.77
C GLN A 719 11.80 5.02 -13.99
N TYR A 720 10.76 4.18 -13.98
CA TYR A 720 9.73 4.22 -15.01
C TYR A 720 8.92 5.50 -14.98
N ALA A 721 8.51 5.97 -13.81
CA ALA A 721 7.83 7.25 -13.69
C ALA A 721 8.71 8.39 -14.20
N ASP A 722 10.01 8.40 -13.91
CA ASP A 722 10.97 9.38 -14.43
C ASP A 722 11.13 9.28 -15.96
N LEU A 723 11.13 8.06 -16.52
CA LEU A 723 11.16 7.82 -17.96
C LEU A 723 9.89 8.37 -18.64
N THR A 724 8.71 8.03 -18.13
CA THR A 724 7.43 8.58 -18.60
C THR A 724 7.34 10.10 -18.37
N ALA A 725 8.05 10.63 -17.38
CA ALA A 725 8.07 12.06 -17.11
C ALA A 725 8.74 12.89 -18.21
N GLU A 726 9.49 12.27 -19.13
CA GLU A 726 10.09 12.94 -20.27
C GLU A 726 9.05 13.31 -21.36
N THR A 727 7.91 12.63 -21.39
CA THR A 727 6.81 12.85 -22.34
C THR A 727 5.51 13.34 -21.68
N SER A 728 5.35 13.16 -20.36
CA SER A 728 4.20 13.61 -19.57
C SER A 728 4.66 14.29 -18.27
N GLU A 729 4.09 15.42 -17.85
CA GLU A 729 4.49 16.05 -16.58
C GLU A 729 4.01 15.27 -15.32
N ARG A 730 3.25 14.16 -15.50
CA ARG A 730 2.79 13.22 -14.46
C ARG A 730 3.18 11.79 -14.79
N GLY A 731 4.48 11.53 -14.78
CA GLY A 731 5.01 10.17 -14.97
C GLY A 731 4.54 9.20 -13.89
N PHE A 732 4.14 8.00 -14.33
CA PHE A 732 3.78 6.87 -13.47
C PHE A 732 4.03 5.55 -14.21
N VAL A 733 3.92 4.43 -13.50
CA VAL A 733 4.03 3.09 -14.08
C VAL A 733 2.85 2.22 -13.63
N LEU A 734 2.35 1.35 -14.52
CA LEU A 734 1.50 0.22 -14.13
C LEU A 734 2.42 -0.92 -13.69
N SER A 735 2.46 -1.25 -12.40
CA SER A 735 3.35 -2.31 -11.90
C SER A 735 2.88 -2.92 -10.56
N ARG A 736 3.53 -4.00 -10.12
CA ARG A 736 3.42 -4.51 -8.75
C ARG A 736 4.16 -3.58 -7.77
N ALA A 737 3.85 -3.68 -6.48
CA ALA A 737 4.36 -2.78 -5.44
C ALA A 737 4.78 -3.53 -4.16
N TYR A 738 5.49 -2.84 -3.26
CA TYR A 738 5.70 -3.19 -1.84
C TYR A 738 6.71 -4.29 -1.47
N GLY A 739 7.12 -5.18 -2.37
CA GLY A 739 7.78 -6.42 -1.92
C GLY A 739 8.94 -6.93 -2.78
N SER A 740 8.99 -6.63 -4.07
CA SER A 740 9.85 -7.27 -5.07
C SER A 740 9.68 -8.80 -5.16
N LEU A 741 9.92 -9.37 -6.34
CA LEU A 741 10.06 -10.83 -6.46
C LEU A 741 11.16 -11.39 -5.54
N GLN A 742 12.13 -10.55 -5.16
CA GLN A 742 13.24 -10.92 -4.29
C GLN A 742 12.83 -11.24 -2.84
N ALA A 743 11.65 -10.80 -2.37
CA ALA A 743 11.25 -10.92 -0.97
C ALA A 743 10.19 -12.00 -0.69
N GLY A 744 10.25 -13.13 -1.42
CA GLY A 744 9.35 -14.26 -1.18
C GLY A 744 8.41 -14.62 -2.34
N GLY A 745 8.72 -14.16 -3.56
CA GLY A 745 7.99 -14.54 -4.77
C GLY A 745 6.64 -13.83 -4.95
N TYR A 746 5.86 -14.27 -5.95
CA TYR A 746 4.60 -13.63 -6.36
C TYR A 746 3.60 -13.50 -5.22
N SER A 747 3.31 -14.66 -4.63
CA SER A 747 2.35 -14.84 -3.57
C SER A 747 2.98 -14.50 -2.21
N GLY A 748 4.20 -13.95 -2.16
CA GLY A 748 4.81 -13.49 -0.92
C GLY A 748 4.04 -12.28 -0.38
N GLY A 749 3.43 -12.43 0.80
CA GLY A 749 2.79 -11.32 1.50
C GLY A 749 3.68 -10.66 2.55
N VAL A 750 4.95 -11.05 2.66
CA VAL A 750 5.88 -10.57 3.70
C VAL A 750 6.34 -9.16 3.33
N GLY A 751 6.14 -8.21 4.25
CA GLY A 751 6.62 -6.86 4.10
C GLY A 751 8.15 -6.81 4.11
N LEU A 752 8.72 -5.99 3.23
CA LEU A 752 10.13 -5.63 3.32
C LEU A 752 10.37 -4.72 4.54
N PRO A 753 11.55 -4.78 5.17
CA PRO A 753 11.93 -3.89 6.28
C PRO A 753 11.80 -2.40 5.93
N THR A 754 12.00 -2.04 4.66
CA THR A 754 11.83 -0.67 4.15
C THR A 754 10.36 -0.26 3.96
N GLY A 755 9.42 -1.22 4.02
CA GLY A 755 7.98 -0.98 3.93
C GLY A 755 7.46 -0.52 2.56
N PRO A 756 6.14 -0.29 2.45
CA PRO A 756 5.43 0.05 1.21
C PRO A 756 5.43 1.55 0.88
N TRP A 757 6.15 2.36 1.65
CA TRP A 757 5.83 3.79 1.86
C TRP A 757 6.12 4.70 0.65
N ALA A 758 6.96 4.24 -0.26
CA ALA A 758 7.46 4.99 -1.41
C ALA A 758 6.69 4.70 -2.71
N ASP A 759 6.11 3.51 -2.90
CA ASP A 759 5.48 3.08 -4.16
C ASP A 759 4.36 4.03 -4.61
N LYS A 760 3.55 4.52 -3.68
CA LYS A 760 2.41 5.41 -3.99
C LYS A 760 2.78 6.69 -4.74
N ARG A 761 4.06 7.10 -4.69
CA ARG A 761 4.54 8.30 -5.39
C ARG A 761 4.59 8.14 -6.91
N THR A 762 4.56 6.91 -7.42
CA THR A 762 4.86 6.62 -8.83
C THR A 762 4.10 5.45 -9.44
N THR A 763 3.48 4.61 -8.61
CA THR A 763 2.93 3.33 -9.06
C THR A 763 1.40 3.38 -9.10
N LEU A 764 0.84 2.95 -10.23
CA LEU A 764 -0.50 2.39 -10.32
C LEU A 764 -0.34 0.89 -10.04
N HIS A 765 -0.76 0.44 -8.86
CA HIS A 765 -0.57 -0.93 -8.43
C HIS A 765 -1.59 -1.85 -9.11
N PHE A 766 -1.15 -2.93 -9.77
CA PHE A 766 -2.04 -4.01 -10.17
C PHE A 766 -1.88 -5.24 -9.28
N THR A 767 -3.00 -5.81 -8.85
CA THR A 767 -3.02 -6.91 -7.87
C THR A 767 -2.69 -8.27 -8.45
N GLY A 768 -2.41 -8.38 -9.75
CA GLY A 768 -1.91 -9.62 -10.35
C GLY A 768 -2.97 -10.67 -10.74
N ASP A 769 -2.51 -11.90 -10.90
CA ASP A 769 -3.09 -12.96 -11.72
C ASP A 769 -4.07 -13.83 -10.91
N THR A 770 -5.19 -13.24 -10.50
CA THR A 770 -6.21 -13.92 -9.68
C THR A 770 -7.03 -14.94 -10.48
N THR A 771 -7.62 -15.91 -9.79
CA THR A 771 -8.57 -16.86 -10.41
C THR A 771 -9.92 -16.20 -10.66
N SER A 772 -10.49 -16.39 -11.85
CA SER A 772 -11.79 -15.85 -12.23
C SER A 772 -12.93 -16.67 -11.59
N ASN A 773 -13.34 -16.33 -10.37
CA ASN A 773 -14.48 -16.96 -9.68
C ASN A 773 -15.18 -16.02 -8.67
N TRP A 774 -16.31 -16.46 -8.12
CA TRP A 774 -17.11 -15.69 -7.15
C TRP A 774 -16.36 -15.40 -5.84
N GLY A 775 -15.55 -16.35 -5.37
CA GLY A 775 -14.76 -16.16 -4.17
C GLY A 775 -13.71 -15.07 -4.30
N THR A 776 -13.03 -14.99 -5.45
CA THR A 776 -12.07 -13.93 -5.75
C THR A 776 -12.78 -12.57 -5.84
N LEU A 777 -13.89 -12.48 -6.57
CA LEU A 777 -14.70 -11.25 -6.62
C LEU A 777 -15.05 -10.79 -5.19
N ARG A 778 -15.46 -11.71 -4.31
CA ARG A 778 -15.75 -11.40 -2.90
C ARG A 778 -14.52 -10.91 -2.13
N ALA A 779 -13.35 -11.50 -2.34
CA ALA A 779 -12.12 -11.09 -1.66
C ALA A 779 -11.68 -9.67 -2.07
N GLU A 780 -11.80 -9.33 -3.36
CA GLU A 780 -11.39 -8.04 -3.91
C GLU A 780 -12.20 -6.85 -3.37
N VAL A 781 -13.47 -7.07 -2.99
CA VAL A 781 -14.33 -6.03 -2.40
C VAL A 781 -13.70 -5.40 -1.16
N GLY A 782 -13.11 -6.23 -0.28
CA GLY A 782 -12.43 -5.76 0.92
C GLY A 782 -10.96 -5.44 0.72
N TYR A 783 -10.29 -6.12 -0.21
CA TYR A 783 -8.85 -5.97 -0.43
C TYR A 783 -8.49 -4.55 -0.88
N THR A 784 -9.11 -4.05 -1.94
CA THR A 784 -8.73 -2.74 -2.53
C THR A 784 -8.88 -1.59 -1.52
N PRO A 785 -10.01 -1.42 -0.82
CA PRO A 785 -10.13 -0.40 0.23
C PRO A 785 -9.17 -0.64 1.40
N GLY A 786 -8.97 -1.90 1.81
CA GLY A 786 -8.08 -2.28 2.90
C GLY A 786 -6.63 -1.91 2.61
N GLU A 787 -6.13 -2.23 1.42
CA GLU A 787 -4.77 -1.90 0.98
C GLU A 787 -4.58 -0.39 0.84
N SER A 788 -5.55 0.30 0.23
CA SER A 788 -5.55 1.76 0.15
C SER A 788 -5.43 2.43 1.52
N ALA A 789 -6.16 1.93 2.52
CA ALA A 789 -6.11 2.43 3.88
C ALA A 789 -4.83 2.00 4.64
N ALA A 790 -4.26 0.85 4.30
CA ALA A 790 -3.02 0.34 4.91
C ALA A 790 -1.78 1.12 4.45
N THR A 791 -1.70 1.48 3.16
CA THR A 791 -0.48 2.05 2.55
C THR A 791 -0.59 3.53 2.18
N GLY A 792 -1.82 4.06 2.10
CA GLY A 792 -2.11 5.37 1.51
C GLY A 792 -2.04 5.37 -0.02
N MET A 793 -2.04 4.20 -0.66
CA MET A 793 -2.11 4.04 -2.12
C MET A 793 -3.50 4.43 -2.62
N ALA A 794 -3.57 5.35 -3.60
CA ALA A 794 -4.84 5.80 -4.17
C ALA A 794 -5.19 5.10 -5.49
N ALA A 795 -4.19 4.54 -6.18
CA ALA A 795 -4.33 3.94 -7.50
C ALA A 795 -4.01 2.45 -7.43
N VAL A 796 -5.03 1.65 -7.11
CA VAL A 796 -4.99 0.19 -7.10
C VAL A 796 -5.95 -0.33 -8.17
N SER A 797 -5.51 -1.31 -8.95
CA SER A 797 -6.24 -1.96 -10.03
C SER A 797 -6.25 -3.47 -9.83
N HIS A 798 -7.35 -4.10 -10.18
CA HIS A 798 -7.46 -5.55 -10.38
C HIS A 798 -7.92 -5.84 -11.81
N ASP A 799 -7.82 -7.10 -12.19
CA ASP A 799 -8.37 -7.60 -13.43
C ASP A 799 -9.88 -7.74 -13.29
N ILE A 800 -10.64 -6.89 -13.96
CA ILE A 800 -12.10 -7.02 -13.93
C ILE A 800 -12.49 -8.30 -14.66
N GLY A 801 -13.00 -9.25 -13.88
CA GLY A 801 -13.30 -10.61 -14.32
C GLY A 801 -12.32 -11.67 -13.80
N GLY A 802 -11.26 -11.26 -13.10
CA GLY A 802 -10.12 -12.12 -12.75
C GLY A 802 -9.20 -12.38 -13.95
N HIS A 803 -8.02 -12.92 -13.68
CA HIS A 803 -7.02 -13.17 -14.72
C HIS A 803 -7.19 -14.55 -15.36
N ASN A 804 -7.09 -15.60 -14.54
CA ASN A 804 -7.02 -16.99 -14.97
C ASN A 804 -8.40 -17.64 -15.01
N ASP A 805 -8.67 -18.47 -16.02
CA ASP A 805 -9.96 -19.15 -16.15
C ASP A 805 -10.25 -20.09 -14.96
N GLY A 806 -11.41 -19.91 -14.34
CA GLY A 806 -11.91 -20.74 -13.25
C GLY A 806 -13.06 -21.68 -13.63
N TYR A 807 -13.57 -21.64 -14.87
CA TYR A 807 -14.81 -22.33 -15.25
C TYR A 807 -14.70 -23.23 -16.49
N GLY A 808 -13.72 -23.04 -17.37
CA GLY A 808 -13.56 -23.87 -18.58
C GLY A 808 -14.69 -23.70 -19.59
N ILE A 809 -15.43 -22.58 -19.56
CA ILE A 809 -16.55 -22.34 -20.47
C ILE A 809 -16.00 -21.84 -21.80
N PRO A 810 -16.34 -22.47 -22.94
CA PRO A 810 -15.90 -22.00 -24.25
C PRO A 810 -16.39 -20.57 -24.56
N GLY A 811 -15.46 -19.67 -24.87
CA GLY A 811 -15.68 -18.28 -25.25
C GLY A 811 -16.13 -18.12 -26.71
N ALA A 812 -16.36 -16.88 -27.12
CA ALA A 812 -16.82 -16.55 -28.47
C ALA A 812 -15.68 -16.36 -29.48
N GLU A 813 -14.47 -16.03 -29.01
CA GLU A 813 -13.33 -15.70 -29.85
C GLU A 813 -12.35 -16.88 -30.01
N THR A 814 -11.48 -16.75 -31.01
CA THR A 814 -10.37 -17.67 -31.24
C THR A 814 -9.09 -16.88 -31.40
N TYR A 815 -7.99 -17.43 -30.94
CA TYR A 815 -6.65 -16.85 -31.12
C TYR A 815 -5.68 -17.91 -31.61
N THR A 816 -4.56 -17.49 -32.18
CA THR A 816 -3.49 -18.41 -32.60
C THR A 816 -2.30 -18.24 -31.68
N SER A 817 -1.80 -19.34 -31.12
CA SER A 817 -0.56 -19.38 -30.36
C SER A 817 0.21 -20.65 -30.69
N GLY A 818 1.53 -20.55 -30.85
CA GLY A 818 2.37 -21.70 -31.22
C GLY A 818 1.97 -22.41 -32.52
N GLY A 819 1.30 -21.71 -33.45
CA GLY A 819 0.78 -22.29 -34.70
C GLY A 819 -0.50 -23.12 -34.54
N GLN A 820 -1.13 -23.09 -33.37
CA GLN A 820 -2.42 -23.73 -33.08
C GLN A 820 -3.50 -22.68 -32.84
N THR A 821 -4.69 -22.90 -33.39
CA THR A 821 -5.87 -22.06 -33.10
C THR A 821 -6.55 -22.58 -31.85
N HIS A 822 -6.65 -21.72 -30.84
CA HIS A 822 -7.33 -21.95 -29.58
C HIS A 822 -8.62 -21.15 -29.55
N ARG A 823 -9.56 -21.60 -28.72
CA ARG A 823 -10.78 -20.87 -28.40
C ARG A 823 -10.58 -20.18 -27.06
N THR A 824 -11.01 -18.93 -26.93
CA THR A 824 -11.00 -18.23 -25.64
C THR A 824 -11.92 -18.95 -24.65
N THR A 825 -11.78 -18.62 -23.37
CA THR A 825 -12.73 -19.02 -22.33
C THR A 825 -13.59 -17.82 -21.94
N LYS A 826 -14.76 -18.04 -21.35
CA LYS A 826 -15.59 -16.94 -20.84
C LYS A 826 -16.10 -17.22 -19.44
N LEU A 827 -16.51 -16.16 -18.74
CA LEU A 827 -17.15 -16.30 -17.44
C LEU A 827 -18.63 -16.69 -17.59
N PRO A 828 -19.27 -17.22 -16.54
CA PRO A 828 -20.71 -17.11 -16.39
C PRO A 828 -21.17 -15.66 -16.60
N ASP A 829 -22.26 -15.47 -17.33
CA ASP A 829 -22.75 -14.15 -17.75
C ASP A 829 -23.05 -13.23 -16.54
N ASP A 830 -23.57 -13.78 -15.45
CA ASP A 830 -23.84 -13.05 -14.21
C ASP A 830 -22.55 -12.67 -13.46
N LEU A 831 -21.56 -13.56 -13.37
CA LEU A 831 -20.26 -13.25 -12.78
C LEU A 831 -19.56 -12.11 -13.53
N TYR A 832 -19.54 -12.17 -14.86
CA TYR A 832 -18.99 -11.09 -15.70
C TYR A 832 -19.67 -9.75 -15.40
N ALA A 833 -21.01 -9.74 -15.46
CA ALA A 833 -21.78 -8.52 -15.21
C ALA A 833 -21.51 -7.95 -13.81
N ARG A 834 -21.46 -8.80 -12.76
CA ARG A 834 -21.19 -8.35 -11.38
C ARG A 834 -19.77 -7.83 -11.19
N TRP A 835 -18.78 -8.38 -11.90
CA TRP A 835 -17.40 -7.87 -11.83
C TRP A 835 -17.26 -6.51 -12.50
N VAL A 836 -17.90 -6.29 -13.66
CA VAL A 836 -17.92 -4.96 -14.32
C VAL A 836 -18.66 -3.93 -13.47
N GLN A 837 -19.75 -4.34 -12.82
CA GLN A 837 -20.46 -3.49 -11.85
C GLN A 837 -19.55 -3.07 -10.70
N PHE A 838 -18.80 -4.02 -10.11
CA PHE A 838 -17.81 -3.74 -9.08
C PHE A 838 -16.73 -2.78 -9.58
N GLY A 839 -16.08 -3.08 -10.71
CA GLY A 839 -14.99 -2.30 -11.31
C GLY A 839 -15.33 -0.83 -11.57
N THR A 840 -16.60 -0.54 -11.89
CA THR A 840 -17.11 0.82 -12.10
C THR A 840 -16.81 1.76 -10.91
N PHE A 841 -16.82 1.22 -9.69
CA PHE A 841 -16.63 1.98 -8.44
C PHE A 841 -15.25 1.74 -7.78
N GLN A 842 -14.25 1.33 -8.56
CA GLN A 842 -12.88 1.09 -8.10
C GLN A 842 -11.95 2.25 -8.50
N PRO A 843 -10.71 2.35 -8.02
CA PRO A 843 -9.81 3.41 -8.46
C PRO A 843 -9.54 3.40 -9.97
N VAL A 844 -9.34 2.21 -10.56
CA VAL A 844 -9.02 2.00 -11.99
C VAL A 844 -9.94 0.92 -12.55
N ASP A 845 -10.54 1.16 -13.73
CA ASP A 845 -11.47 0.25 -14.39
C ASP A 845 -10.76 -0.46 -15.56
N ARG A 846 -10.13 -1.61 -15.29
CA ARG A 846 -9.31 -2.36 -16.24
C ARG A 846 -9.87 -3.75 -16.54
N LEU A 847 -10.46 -3.89 -17.73
CA LEU A 847 -10.79 -5.19 -18.29
C LEU A 847 -9.48 -5.90 -18.65
N HIS A 848 -9.22 -7.07 -18.05
CA HIS A 848 -8.04 -7.88 -18.33
C HIS A 848 -8.28 -9.38 -18.07
N SER A 849 -7.51 -10.22 -18.77
CA SER A 849 -7.56 -11.68 -18.64
C SER A 849 -6.37 -12.38 -19.29
N ASN A 850 -6.19 -13.65 -18.92
CA ASN A 850 -5.43 -14.64 -19.64
C ASN A 850 -6.32 -15.35 -20.69
N HIS A 851 -6.23 -14.94 -21.96
CA HIS A 851 -6.94 -15.57 -23.08
C HIS A 851 -8.45 -15.81 -22.87
N SER A 852 -9.11 -14.94 -22.10
CA SER A 852 -10.53 -15.07 -21.75
C SER A 852 -11.33 -13.85 -22.24
N ASP A 853 -12.56 -14.06 -22.68
CA ASP A 853 -13.51 -13.01 -23.09
C ASP A 853 -13.72 -11.98 -21.96
N ARG A 854 -13.56 -10.67 -22.23
CA ARG A 854 -13.84 -9.57 -21.27
C ARG A 854 -14.72 -8.45 -21.83
N LEU A 855 -15.19 -8.56 -23.06
CA LEU A 855 -15.92 -7.51 -23.76
C LEU A 855 -17.44 -7.74 -23.72
N PRO A 856 -18.27 -6.69 -23.57
CA PRO A 856 -19.71 -6.85 -23.34
C PRO A 856 -20.44 -7.68 -24.41
N TRP A 857 -20.05 -7.55 -25.67
CA TRP A 857 -20.67 -8.23 -26.81
C TRP A 857 -20.33 -9.72 -26.92
N GLN A 858 -19.42 -10.24 -26.09
CA GLN A 858 -19.11 -11.68 -26.00
C GLN A 858 -20.09 -12.43 -25.06
N TYR A 859 -20.94 -11.69 -24.33
CA TYR A 859 -21.86 -12.22 -23.31
C TYR A 859 -23.33 -12.12 -23.74
N GLY A 860 -24.21 -12.83 -23.02
CA GLY A 860 -25.65 -12.83 -23.29
C GLY A 860 -26.31 -11.46 -23.07
N PRO A 861 -27.54 -11.26 -23.58
CA PRO A 861 -28.15 -9.93 -23.69
C PRO A 861 -28.23 -9.13 -22.38
N GLU A 862 -28.56 -9.78 -21.25
CA GLU A 862 -28.67 -9.12 -19.94
C GLU A 862 -27.30 -8.67 -19.41
N ALA A 863 -26.30 -9.56 -19.48
CA ALA A 863 -24.95 -9.25 -19.04
C ALA A 863 -24.28 -8.20 -19.92
N LYS A 864 -24.48 -8.27 -21.24
CA LYS A 864 -24.07 -7.24 -22.20
C LYS A 864 -24.67 -5.88 -21.83
N ALA A 865 -25.99 -5.80 -21.63
CA ALA A 865 -26.67 -4.56 -21.30
C ALA A 865 -26.17 -3.97 -19.98
N SER A 866 -25.96 -4.82 -18.96
CA SER A 866 -25.32 -4.42 -17.69
C SER A 866 -23.93 -3.85 -17.93
N ALA A 867 -23.03 -4.60 -18.56
CA ALA A 867 -21.64 -4.18 -18.74
C ALA A 867 -21.55 -2.87 -19.53
N GLU A 868 -22.29 -2.71 -20.63
CA GLU A 868 -22.32 -1.46 -21.38
C GLU A 868 -22.84 -0.27 -20.54
N LYS A 869 -23.86 -0.47 -19.70
CA LYS A 869 -24.39 0.57 -18.79
C LYS A 869 -23.35 1.00 -17.77
N PHE A 870 -22.66 0.04 -17.17
CA PHE A 870 -21.70 0.29 -16.09
C PHE A 870 -20.37 0.87 -16.60
N LEU A 871 -19.88 0.44 -17.77
CA LEU A 871 -18.72 1.07 -18.42
C LEU A 871 -19.01 2.52 -18.86
N ARG A 872 -20.24 2.82 -19.31
CA ARG A 872 -20.66 4.22 -19.54
C ARG A 872 -20.75 5.02 -18.24
N LEU A 873 -21.25 4.39 -17.17
CA LEU A 873 -21.33 5.02 -15.84
C LEU A 873 -19.93 5.33 -15.31
N ARG A 874 -18.95 4.44 -15.50
CA ARG A 874 -17.55 4.67 -15.15
C ARG A 874 -17.03 5.96 -15.75
N GLU A 875 -17.17 6.10 -17.07
CA GLU A 875 -16.72 7.31 -17.78
C GLU A 875 -17.48 8.56 -17.33
N SER A 876 -18.77 8.42 -17.05
CA SER A 876 -19.57 9.50 -16.47
C SER A 876 -19.04 9.93 -15.08
N LEU A 877 -18.55 9.00 -14.27
CA LEU A 877 -18.03 9.25 -12.93
C LEU A 877 -16.63 9.88 -12.90
N VAL A 878 -15.90 9.94 -14.02
CA VAL A 878 -14.52 10.50 -14.08
C VAL A 878 -14.37 11.85 -13.35
N PRO A 879 -15.27 12.85 -13.48
CA PRO A 879 -15.12 14.11 -12.73
C PRO A 879 -15.15 13.94 -11.20
N TYR A 880 -15.99 13.02 -10.69
CA TYR A 880 -16.05 12.69 -9.26
C TYR A 880 -14.81 11.89 -8.84
N THR A 881 -14.49 10.82 -9.56
CA THR A 881 -13.30 9.97 -9.33
C THR A 881 -12.02 10.79 -9.30
N TYR A 882 -11.85 11.70 -10.27
CA TYR A 882 -10.68 12.54 -10.40
C TYR A 882 -10.58 13.58 -9.27
N THR A 883 -11.71 14.11 -8.81
CA THR A 883 -11.73 14.97 -7.62
C THR A 883 -11.33 14.19 -6.36
N LEU A 884 -11.78 12.94 -6.21
CA LEU A 884 -11.36 12.07 -5.11
C LEU A 884 -9.88 11.69 -5.20
N ALA A 885 -9.37 11.43 -6.40
CA ALA A 885 -7.95 11.19 -6.63
C ALA A 885 -7.11 12.40 -6.26
N GLN A 886 -7.56 13.61 -6.59
CA GLN A 886 -6.90 14.84 -6.18
C GLN A 886 -6.98 15.04 -4.66
N GLN A 887 -8.11 14.72 -4.02
CA GLN A 887 -8.21 14.71 -2.57
C GLN A 887 -7.18 13.75 -1.97
N ALA A 888 -7.00 12.55 -2.53
CA ALA A 888 -6.00 11.59 -2.09
C ALA A 888 -4.57 12.14 -2.24
N ALA A 889 -4.27 12.77 -3.38
CA ALA A 889 -2.97 13.39 -3.65
C ALA A 889 -2.65 14.59 -2.73
N VAL A 890 -3.65 15.17 -2.06
CA VAL A 890 -3.45 16.27 -1.09
C VAL A 890 -3.49 15.79 0.35
N THR A 891 -4.35 14.84 0.67
CA THR A 891 -4.68 14.46 2.05
C THR A 891 -4.24 13.05 2.44
N GLY A 892 -3.82 12.22 1.50
CA GLY A 892 -3.54 10.80 1.72
C GLY A 892 -4.78 9.92 1.90
N VAL A 893 -5.98 10.49 2.02
CA VAL A 893 -7.22 9.72 2.19
C VAL A 893 -7.65 9.14 0.83
N PRO A 894 -7.79 7.81 0.68
CA PRO A 894 -7.97 7.16 -0.61
C PRO A 894 -9.35 7.42 -1.26
N ILE A 895 -9.45 7.02 -2.53
CA ILE A 895 -10.67 7.08 -3.34
C ILE A 895 -11.72 6.11 -2.77
N VAL A 896 -11.38 4.83 -2.68
CA VAL A 896 -12.17 3.81 -2.01
C VAL A 896 -11.76 3.72 -0.54
N ARG A 897 -12.73 3.64 0.36
CA ARG A 897 -12.52 3.78 1.80
C ARG A 897 -13.23 2.67 2.56
N PRO A 898 -12.52 1.86 3.37
CA PRO A 898 -13.15 1.02 4.36
C PRO A 898 -14.03 1.88 5.28
N LEU A 899 -15.17 1.33 5.72
CA LEU A 899 -16.16 2.09 6.47
C LEU A 899 -15.60 2.69 7.77
N TYR A 900 -14.66 1.99 8.41
CA TYR A 900 -14.02 2.44 9.66
C TYR A 900 -13.26 3.78 9.50
N LEU A 901 -12.86 4.19 8.28
CA LEU A 901 -12.24 5.51 8.07
C LEU A 901 -13.21 6.67 8.33
N GLN A 902 -14.52 6.42 8.22
CA GLN A 902 -15.56 7.43 8.39
C GLN A 902 -16.40 7.20 9.65
N TYR A 903 -16.49 5.95 10.10
CA TYR A 903 -17.28 5.51 11.25
C TYR A 903 -16.44 4.67 12.23
N PRO A 904 -15.32 5.18 12.77
CA PRO A 904 -14.40 4.39 13.59
C PRO A 904 -14.98 3.96 14.95
N GLU A 905 -16.06 4.59 15.40
CA GLU A 905 -16.76 4.25 16.65
C GLU A 905 -17.85 3.18 16.46
N GLU A 906 -18.11 2.76 15.21
CA GLU A 906 -19.15 1.78 14.88
C GLU A 906 -18.50 0.40 14.62
N GLU A 907 -18.76 -0.60 15.47
CA GLU A 907 -18.14 -1.94 15.31
C GLU A 907 -18.47 -2.58 13.96
N ASN A 908 -19.69 -2.34 13.44
CA ASN A 908 -20.11 -2.82 12.14
C ASN A 908 -19.25 -2.25 10.98
N ALA A 909 -18.66 -1.06 11.14
CA ALA A 909 -17.77 -0.50 10.13
C ALA A 909 -16.49 -1.33 9.94
N TYR A 910 -16.09 -2.09 10.96
CA TYR A 910 -14.96 -3.01 10.89
C TYR A 910 -15.40 -4.39 10.37
N SER A 911 -16.50 -4.94 10.89
CA SER A 911 -16.98 -6.28 10.48
C SER A 911 -17.45 -6.33 9.03
N LYS A 912 -17.88 -5.20 8.47
CA LYS A 912 -18.36 -5.06 7.08
C LYS A 912 -17.31 -4.60 6.08
N ALA A 913 -16.08 -4.31 6.52
CA ALA A 913 -15.00 -3.85 5.64
C ALA A 913 -14.63 -4.85 4.52
N GLY A 914 -15.06 -6.11 4.62
CA GLY A 914 -14.88 -7.13 3.58
C GLY A 914 -16.03 -7.25 2.57
N THR A 915 -17.15 -6.56 2.78
CA THR A 915 -18.39 -6.73 1.99
C THR A 915 -18.92 -5.43 1.39
N GLU A 916 -18.49 -4.29 1.92
CA GLU A 916 -18.94 -2.97 1.50
C GLU A 916 -17.91 -1.90 1.88
N TYR A 917 -17.88 -0.81 1.12
CA TYR A 917 -16.94 0.30 1.29
C TYR A 917 -17.57 1.60 0.81
N LEU A 918 -16.91 2.73 1.09
CA LEU A 918 -17.31 4.02 0.55
C LEU A 918 -16.48 4.40 -0.69
N TYR A 919 -17.14 4.87 -1.74
CA TYR A 919 -16.52 5.51 -2.90
C TYR A 919 -16.52 7.04 -2.69
N GLY A 920 -15.39 7.55 -2.21
CA GLY A 920 -15.31 8.86 -1.57
C GLY A 920 -16.00 8.85 -0.20
N PRO A 921 -16.44 10.00 0.33
CA PRO A 921 -17.12 10.06 1.62
C PRO A 921 -18.63 9.74 1.56
N ASP A 922 -19.24 9.82 0.36
CA ASP A 922 -20.70 9.99 0.24
C ASP A 922 -21.43 8.84 -0.47
N MET A 923 -20.72 7.90 -1.12
CA MET A 923 -21.32 6.74 -1.78
C MET A 923 -20.98 5.45 -1.06
N LEU A 924 -21.96 4.74 -0.50
CA LEU A 924 -21.82 3.38 0.00
C LEU A 924 -22.00 2.38 -1.14
N VAL A 925 -21.02 1.51 -1.37
CA VAL A 925 -21.03 0.49 -2.41
C VAL A 925 -20.97 -0.89 -1.76
N ALA A 926 -21.94 -1.75 -2.07
CA ALA A 926 -22.01 -3.12 -1.56
C ALA A 926 -22.18 -4.10 -2.74
N PRO A 927 -21.06 -4.51 -3.38
CA PRO A 927 -21.10 -5.37 -4.56
C PRO A 927 -21.81 -6.71 -4.31
N VAL A 928 -22.49 -7.23 -5.34
CA VAL A 928 -23.07 -8.58 -5.30
C VAL A 928 -21.99 -9.59 -5.64
N THR A 929 -21.70 -10.51 -4.71
CA THR A 929 -20.63 -11.50 -4.83
C THR A 929 -21.16 -12.94 -4.79
N THR A 930 -22.42 -13.15 -5.19
CA THR A 930 -23.08 -14.47 -5.22
C THR A 930 -23.77 -14.70 -6.57
N PRO A 931 -23.83 -15.96 -7.06
CA PRO A 931 -24.48 -16.30 -8.32
C PRO A 931 -25.95 -15.88 -8.44
N GLY A 932 -26.38 -15.56 -9.65
CA GLY A 932 -27.77 -15.27 -10.02
C GLY A 932 -27.96 -13.94 -10.75
N THR A 933 -28.92 -13.91 -11.67
CA THR A 933 -29.34 -12.68 -12.38
C THR A 933 -30.24 -11.77 -11.52
N SER A 934 -30.75 -12.29 -10.40
CA SER A 934 -31.45 -11.57 -9.35
C SER A 934 -31.01 -12.11 -8.00
N THR A 935 -30.43 -11.25 -7.15
CA THR A 935 -29.79 -11.64 -5.90
C THR A 935 -30.12 -10.66 -4.79
N THR A 936 -30.15 -11.15 -3.55
CA THR A 936 -30.34 -10.33 -2.36
C THR A 936 -29.06 -10.32 -1.54
N THR A 937 -28.59 -9.13 -1.20
CA THR A 937 -27.45 -8.95 -0.29
C THR A 937 -27.87 -8.14 0.94
N SER A 938 -27.27 -8.42 2.08
CA SER A 938 -27.52 -7.67 3.32
C SER A 938 -26.51 -6.54 3.43
N VAL A 939 -26.98 -5.30 3.37
CA VAL A 939 -26.16 -4.08 3.40
C VAL A 939 -26.30 -3.45 4.77
N TRP A 940 -25.18 -3.07 5.40
CA TRP A 940 -25.24 -2.25 6.62
C TRP A 940 -25.11 -0.77 6.27
N PHE A 941 -26.10 -0.01 6.72
CA PHE A 941 -26.16 1.43 6.54
C PHE A 941 -25.60 2.10 7.79
N PRO A 942 -24.53 2.89 7.65
CA PRO A 942 -24.05 3.74 8.74
C PRO A 942 -25.13 4.73 9.18
N PRO A 943 -25.04 5.28 10.42
CA PRO A 943 -26.02 6.24 10.93
C PRO A 943 -26.31 7.39 9.95
N GLY A 944 -27.60 7.64 9.71
CA GLY A 944 -28.06 8.68 8.78
C GLY A 944 -29.05 8.15 7.75
N GLN A 945 -29.29 8.97 6.73
CA GLN A 945 -30.19 8.65 5.63
C GLN A 945 -29.38 8.41 4.36
N TRP A 946 -29.77 7.37 3.62
CA TRP A 946 -29.08 6.89 2.41
C TRP A 946 -30.11 6.60 1.33
N THR A 947 -29.86 7.11 0.12
CA THR A 947 -30.75 6.92 -1.03
C THR A 947 -30.06 6.08 -2.08
N ASP A 948 -30.73 5.03 -2.55
CA ASP A 948 -30.27 4.19 -3.64
C ASP A 948 -30.04 5.03 -4.90
N TYR A 949 -28.82 4.97 -5.43
CA TYR A 949 -28.36 5.76 -6.56
C TYR A 949 -29.15 5.49 -7.85
N PHE A 950 -29.64 4.26 -8.01
CA PHE A 950 -30.35 3.81 -9.21
C PHE A 950 -31.87 3.89 -9.05
N THR A 951 -32.41 3.49 -7.89
CA THR A 951 -33.86 3.36 -7.69
C THR A 951 -34.50 4.57 -7.01
N GLY A 952 -33.72 5.41 -6.32
CA GLY A 952 -34.23 6.52 -5.52
C GLY A 952 -34.86 6.10 -4.18
N ARG A 953 -34.90 4.80 -3.86
CA ARG A 953 -35.40 4.29 -2.58
C ARG A 953 -34.51 4.78 -1.43
N THR A 954 -35.13 5.24 -0.36
CA THR A 954 -34.40 5.78 0.80
C THR A 954 -34.45 4.85 2.01
N TYR A 955 -33.32 4.73 2.71
CA TYR A 955 -33.08 3.95 3.91
C TYR A 955 -32.64 4.89 5.03
N THR A 956 -33.13 4.67 6.24
CA THR A 956 -32.77 5.47 7.42
C THR A 956 -32.21 4.55 8.49
N ALA A 957 -31.00 4.84 8.94
CA ALA A 957 -30.30 4.09 9.96
C ALA A 957 -30.15 4.94 11.23
N PRO A 958 -30.47 4.40 12.42
CA PRO A 958 -30.28 5.08 13.69
C PRO A 958 -28.79 5.17 14.07
N ALA A 959 -28.49 5.76 15.24
CA ALA A 959 -27.18 5.57 15.86
C ALA A 959 -26.90 4.07 16.05
N GLY A 960 -25.68 3.60 15.75
CA GLY A 960 -25.38 2.16 15.63
C GLY A 960 -25.53 1.57 14.22
N GLY A 961 -26.17 2.31 13.31
CA GLY A 961 -26.50 1.87 11.96
C GLY A 961 -27.66 0.87 11.90
N ALA A 962 -27.95 0.34 10.71
CA ALA A 962 -28.96 -0.70 10.49
C ALA A 962 -28.65 -1.53 9.25
N SER A 963 -28.95 -2.82 9.28
CA SER A 963 -28.85 -3.68 8.10
C SER A 963 -30.19 -3.83 7.39
N HIS A 964 -30.16 -3.84 6.05
CA HIS A 964 -31.32 -4.13 5.22
C HIS A 964 -30.94 -5.07 4.07
N ASP A 965 -31.88 -5.95 3.72
CA ASP A 965 -31.76 -6.80 2.57
C ASP A 965 -32.15 -6.04 1.29
N VAL A 966 -31.26 -6.08 0.31
CA VAL A 966 -31.38 -5.35 -0.96
C VAL A 966 -31.34 -6.34 -2.11
N THR A 967 -32.45 -6.46 -2.82
CA THR A 967 -32.56 -7.30 -4.01
C THR A 967 -32.25 -6.48 -5.26
N THR A 968 -31.33 -6.97 -6.11
CA THR A 968 -30.98 -6.33 -7.39
C THR A 968 -30.95 -7.34 -8.52
N THR A 969 -31.29 -6.89 -9.73
CA THR A 969 -31.05 -7.66 -10.96
C THR A 969 -29.68 -7.29 -11.55
N LEU A 970 -29.35 -7.74 -12.77
CA LEU A 970 -28.16 -7.26 -13.49
C LEU A 970 -28.29 -5.80 -13.98
N ASP A 971 -29.47 -5.18 -13.95
CA ASP A 971 -29.60 -3.77 -14.36
C ASP A 971 -29.00 -2.80 -13.33
N THR A 972 -28.94 -3.19 -12.05
CA THR A 972 -28.45 -2.34 -10.97
C THR A 972 -27.52 -3.11 -10.03
N MET A 973 -26.88 -2.38 -9.11
CA MET A 973 -26.19 -2.96 -7.97
C MET A 973 -26.43 -2.07 -6.73
N PRO A 974 -26.22 -2.57 -5.51
CA PRO A 974 -26.38 -1.76 -4.30
C PRO A 974 -25.34 -0.63 -4.22
N VAL A 975 -25.77 0.58 -4.55
CA VAL A 975 -25.00 1.82 -4.38
C VAL A 975 -25.93 2.86 -3.77
N PHE A 976 -25.51 3.48 -2.69
CA PHE A 976 -26.33 4.43 -1.94
C PHE A 976 -25.58 5.73 -1.72
N VAL A 977 -26.24 6.85 -1.96
CA VAL A 977 -25.72 8.19 -1.73
C VAL A 977 -26.27 8.74 -0.42
N ARG A 978 -25.40 9.29 0.42
CA ARG A 978 -25.77 9.88 1.71
C ARG A 978 -26.64 11.12 1.51
N ALA A 979 -27.58 11.35 2.42
CA ALA A 979 -28.31 12.62 2.49
C ALA A 979 -27.34 13.82 2.54
N GLY A 980 -27.60 14.83 1.72
CA GLY A 980 -26.74 16.00 1.53
C GLY A 980 -25.56 15.82 0.57
N SER A 981 -25.35 14.61 0.03
CA SER A 981 -24.30 14.38 -0.97
C SER A 981 -24.49 15.25 -2.21
N VAL A 982 -23.38 15.66 -2.82
CA VAL A 982 -23.34 16.38 -4.09
C VAL A 982 -22.34 15.68 -5.00
N VAL A 983 -22.84 14.92 -5.97
CA VAL A 983 -22.04 14.10 -6.88
C VAL A 983 -22.00 14.76 -8.25
N THR A 984 -20.81 14.99 -8.80
CA THR A 984 -20.64 15.58 -10.12
C THR A 984 -20.20 14.56 -11.16
N THR A 985 -20.92 14.45 -12.27
CA THR A 985 -20.62 13.49 -13.35
C THR A 985 -20.62 14.20 -14.70
N ARG A 986 -20.30 13.48 -15.79
CA ARG A 986 -20.63 13.93 -17.15
C ARG A 986 -22.15 13.89 -17.34
N ALA A 987 -22.70 14.84 -18.08
CA ALA A 987 -24.14 14.85 -18.39
C ALA A 987 -24.50 13.97 -19.60
N GLU A 988 -23.51 13.57 -20.39
CA GLU A 988 -23.67 12.76 -21.59
C GLU A 988 -22.61 11.67 -21.67
N ASN A 989 -22.92 10.60 -22.41
CA ASN A 989 -21.96 9.57 -22.74
C ASN A 989 -20.98 10.11 -23.77
N VAL A 990 -19.69 9.85 -23.56
CA VAL A 990 -18.60 10.22 -24.46
C VAL A 990 -17.84 8.96 -24.87
N THR A 991 -17.02 9.06 -25.92
CA THR A 991 -16.23 7.91 -26.39
C THR A 991 -14.89 7.74 -25.68
N SER A 992 -14.38 8.83 -25.07
CA SER A 992 -13.18 8.88 -24.20
C SER A 992 -13.08 10.25 -23.52
N ASP A 993 -12.31 10.36 -22.44
CA ASP A 993 -12.06 11.59 -21.68
C ASP A 993 -11.25 12.60 -22.49
N ALA A 994 -10.18 12.15 -23.16
CA ALA A 994 -9.16 13.01 -23.75
C ALA A 994 -9.70 13.98 -24.82
N GLN A 995 -10.73 13.57 -25.57
CA GLN A 995 -11.34 14.38 -26.63
C GLN A 995 -12.58 15.16 -26.19
N HIS A 996 -13.08 14.94 -24.98
CA HIS A 996 -14.37 15.48 -24.54
C HIS A 996 -14.21 16.32 -23.27
N PRO A 997 -14.03 17.65 -23.40
CA PRO A 997 -13.94 18.52 -22.25
C PRO A 997 -15.24 18.50 -21.42
N LEU A 998 -15.17 18.88 -20.14
CA LEU A 998 -16.33 18.92 -19.25
C LEU A 998 -17.18 20.19 -19.47
N ASP A 999 -17.70 20.38 -20.67
CA ASP A 999 -18.62 21.46 -21.05
C ASP A 999 -20.10 21.13 -20.76
N LYS A 1000 -20.43 19.83 -20.65
CA LYS A 1000 -21.70 19.33 -20.13
C LYS A 1000 -21.49 18.45 -18.90
N ALA A 1001 -21.87 18.96 -17.74
CA ALA A 1001 -21.75 18.26 -16.47
C ALA A 1001 -23.11 18.02 -15.83
N ALA A 1002 -23.23 16.96 -15.04
CA ALA A 1002 -24.38 16.72 -14.20
C ALA A 1002 -24.03 16.86 -12.72
N VAL A 1003 -25.02 17.21 -11.91
CA VAL A 1003 -24.93 17.26 -10.45
C VAL A 1003 -26.11 16.49 -9.88
N THR A 1004 -25.83 15.39 -9.19
CA THR A 1004 -26.83 14.67 -8.40
C THR A 1004 -26.72 15.13 -6.96
N VAL A 1005 -27.85 15.59 -6.39
CA VAL A 1005 -27.99 16.04 -5.02
C VAL A 1005 -28.99 15.12 -4.32
N THR A 1006 -28.67 14.68 -3.11
CA THR A 1006 -29.58 13.86 -2.31
C THR A 1006 -30.19 14.71 -1.19
N ALA A 1007 -31.52 14.80 -1.14
CA ALA A 1007 -32.22 15.56 -0.09
C ALA A 1007 -32.04 14.94 1.31
N GLY A 1008 -32.47 15.67 2.35
CA GLY A 1008 -32.48 15.19 3.74
C GLY A 1008 -31.37 15.76 4.64
N ALA A 1009 -30.34 16.38 4.06
CA ALA A 1009 -29.33 17.15 4.79
C ALA A 1009 -28.68 18.20 3.89
N SER A 1010 -28.10 19.25 4.47
CA SER A 1010 -27.26 20.19 3.71
C SER A 1010 -25.85 19.62 3.51
N GLY A 1011 -25.21 19.95 2.39
CA GLY A 1011 -23.87 19.45 2.08
C GLY A 1011 -23.15 20.25 1.01
N SER A 1012 -21.91 19.87 0.72
CA SER A 1012 -21.11 20.56 -0.31
C SER A 1012 -20.04 19.67 -0.90
N PHE A 1013 -19.72 19.94 -2.17
CA PHE A 1013 -18.64 19.30 -2.90
C PHE A 1013 -17.83 20.37 -3.63
N SER A 1014 -16.53 20.14 -3.85
CA SER A 1014 -15.69 21.05 -4.63
C SER A 1014 -15.11 20.30 -5.80
N LEU A 1015 -15.75 20.44 -6.97
CA LEU A 1015 -15.29 19.84 -8.21
C LEU A 1015 -13.90 20.39 -8.54
N TYR A 1016 -12.93 19.48 -8.67
CA TYR A 1016 -11.57 19.78 -9.09
C TYR A 1016 -11.41 19.51 -10.59
N GLU A 1017 -10.78 20.44 -11.29
CA GLU A 1017 -10.45 20.31 -12.71
C GLU A 1017 -9.06 20.91 -12.97
N ASP A 1018 -8.28 20.28 -13.84
CA ASP A 1018 -7.02 20.81 -14.35
C ASP A 1018 -6.82 20.35 -15.81
N ASP A 1019 -5.64 20.60 -16.36
CA ASP A 1019 -5.27 20.17 -17.72
C ASP A 1019 -4.98 18.66 -17.83
N GLY A 1020 -5.04 17.90 -16.74
CA GLY A 1020 -4.80 16.46 -16.70
C GLY A 1020 -3.34 16.06 -16.93
N VAL A 1021 -2.42 17.02 -17.10
CA VAL A 1021 -1.02 16.74 -17.46
C VAL A 1021 -0.03 17.43 -16.54
N SER A 1022 -0.27 18.69 -16.13
CA SER A 1022 0.69 19.47 -15.33
C SER A 1022 0.69 19.09 -13.85
N PRO A 1023 1.76 19.37 -13.08
CA PRO A 1023 1.79 19.12 -11.64
C PRO A 1023 0.65 19.83 -10.90
N VAL A 1024 0.15 19.22 -9.82
CA VAL A 1024 -1.07 19.60 -9.09
C VAL A 1024 -1.08 21.07 -8.60
N SER A 1025 0.09 21.67 -8.35
CA SER A 1025 0.21 22.93 -7.61
C SER A 1025 0.07 24.23 -8.41
N GLU A 1026 0.01 24.21 -9.75
CA GLU A 1026 0.18 25.46 -10.52
C GLU A 1026 -0.97 25.83 -11.49
N ARG A 1027 -1.86 24.90 -11.84
CA ARG A 1027 -2.84 25.09 -12.94
C ARG A 1027 -4.12 24.31 -12.74
N ALA A 1028 -4.87 24.66 -11.70
CA ALA A 1028 -6.13 23.98 -11.38
C ALA A 1028 -7.30 24.96 -11.21
N VAL A 1029 -8.50 24.39 -11.24
CA VAL A 1029 -9.78 25.04 -11.04
C VAL A 1029 -10.56 24.29 -9.98
N THR A 1030 -11.16 25.03 -9.07
CA THR A 1030 -12.15 24.50 -8.14
C THR A 1030 -13.50 25.19 -8.36
N THR A 1031 -14.56 24.40 -8.51
CA THR A 1031 -15.95 24.88 -8.55
C THR A 1031 -16.67 24.34 -7.32
N ARG A 1032 -17.03 25.21 -6.38
CA ARG A 1032 -17.73 24.79 -5.16
C ARG A 1032 -19.24 24.67 -5.44
N LEU A 1033 -19.81 23.53 -5.07
CA LEU A 1033 -21.24 23.25 -5.11
C LEU A 1033 -21.75 23.14 -3.67
N ARG A 1034 -22.80 23.88 -3.33
CA ARG A 1034 -23.38 23.93 -1.99
C ARG A 1034 -24.87 23.65 -2.07
N TYR A 1035 -25.31 22.61 -1.41
CA TYR A 1035 -26.71 22.28 -1.23
C TYR A 1035 -27.16 22.67 0.18
N THR A 1036 -28.25 23.43 0.26
CA THR A 1036 -28.88 23.80 1.52
C THR A 1036 -30.37 23.49 1.47
N GLU A 1037 -30.88 22.95 2.56
CA GLU A 1037 -32.29 22.62 2.71
C GLU A 1037 -32.81 23.21 4.02
N HIS A 1038 -33.93 23.93 3.94
CA HIS A 1038 -34.56 24.55 5.10
C HIS A 1038 -36.06 24.80 4.86
N HIS A 1039 -36.92 24.31 5.77
CA HIS A 1039 -38.39 24.44 5.71
C HIS A 1039 -38.98 24.13 4.32
N GLY A 1040 -38.63 22.98 3.73
CA GLY A 1040 -39.11 22.55 2.41
C GLY A 1040 -38.60 23.38 1.23
N THR A 1041 -37.66 24.31 1.46
CA THR A 1041 -36.94 25.00 0.39
C THR A 1041 -35.58 24.36 0.20
N HIS A 1042 -35.32 23.92 -1.02
CA HIS A 1042 -34.11 23.21 -1.41
C HIS A 1042 -33.33 24.09 -2.39
N LEU A 1043 -32.06 24.36 -2.12
CA LEU A 1043 -31.23 25.28 -2.90
C LEU A 1043 -29.87 24.65 -3.19
N LEU A 1044 -29.57 24.42 -4.46
CA LEU A 1044 -28.22 24.16 -4.95
C LEU A 1044 -27.61 25.46 -5.47
N THR A 1045 -26.43 25.80 -4.96
CA THR A 1045 -25.58 26.89 -5.46
C THR A 1045 -24.31 26.32 -6.08
N ILE A 1046 -24.10 26.60 -7.36
CA ILE A 1046 -22.85 26.35 -8.09
C ILE A 1046 -22.09 27.68 -8.14
N ASP A 1047 -21.03 27.79 -7.35
CA ASP A 1047 -20.20 29.00 -7.27
C ASP A 1047 -19.38 29.18 -8.56
N PRO A 1048 -18.89 30.40 -8.87
CA PRO A 1048 -17.95 30.61 -9.96
C PRO A 1048 -16.68 29.75 -9.80
N ALA A 1049 -16.24 29.15 -10.90
CA ALA A 1049 -14.94 28.47 -10.98
C ALA A 1049 -13.82 29.43 -10.57
N ARG A 1050 -12.96 29.00 -9.64
CA ARG A 1050 -11.77 29.74 -9.16
C ARG A 1050 -10.51 29.05 -9.66
N GLY A 1051 -9.53 29.82 -10.14
CA GLY A 1051 -8.34 29.29 -10.82
C GLY A 1051 -8.53 29.18 -12.33
N SER A 1052 -7.53 28.65 -13.03
CA SER A 1052 -7.56 28.45 -14.49
C SER A 1052 -6.49 27.47 -14.94
N PHE A 1053 -6.73 26.78 -16.04
CA PHE A 1053 -5.77 25.91 -16.70
C PHE A 1053 -5.93 25.98 -18.23
N LYS A 1054 -4.94 25.46 -18.97
CA LYS A 1054 -4.97 25.45 -20.44
C LYS A 1054 -6.02 24.46 -20.92
N GLY A 1055 -6.95 24.90 -21.77
CA GLY A 1055 -8.06 24.07 -22.24
C GLY A 1055 -9.29 24.09 -21.34
N GLN A 1056 -9.30 24.90 -20.28
CA GLN A 1056 -10.49 25.09 -19.45
C GLN A 1056 -11.67 25.59 -20.29
N VAL A 1057 -12.83 24.96 -20.12
CA VAL A 1057 -14.07 25.41 -20.77
C VAL A 1057 -14.49 26.81 -20.28
N SER A 1058 -14.90 27.67 -21.21
CA SER A 1058 -15.36 29.03 -20.88
C SER A 1058 -16.83 29.08 -20.47
N ARG A 1059 -17.62 28.10 -20.93
CA ARG A 1059 -19.05 27.93 -20.65
C ARG A 1059 -19.36 26.47 -20.36
N ARG A 1060 -20.32 26.23 -19.48
CA ARG A 1060 -20.78 24.90 -19.08
C ARG A 1060 -22.31 24.85 -19.01
N ALA A 1061 -22.90 23.79 -19.57
CA ALA A 1061 -24.26 23.39 -19.31
C ALA A 1061 -24.29 22.41 -18.13
N TRP A 1062 -25.29 22.54 -17.26
CA TRP A 1062 -25.46 21.69 -16.10
C TRP A 1062 -26.80 20.96 -16.18
N THR A 1063 -26.81 19.67 -15.89
CA THR A 1063 -28.04 18.92 -15.57
C THR A 1063 -28.06 18.67 -14.07
N VAL A 1064 -29.08 19.17 -13.37
CA VAL A 1064 -29.18 19.03 -11.91
C VAL A 1064 -30.29 18.04 -11.59
N SER A 1065 -29.95 17.00 -10.83
CA SER A 1065 -30.89 15.99 -10.36
C SER A 1065 -30.97 16.04 -8.84
N PHE A 1066 -32.15 16.30 -8.28
CA PHE A 1066 -32.42 16.14 -6.86
C PHE A 1066 -33.11 14.79 -6.65
N ARG A 1067 -32.54 13.94 -5.80
CA ARG A 1067 -33.06 12.63 -5.39
C ARG A 1067 -33.70 12.72 -4.01
N GLY A 1068 -34.66 11.83 -3.73
CA GLY A 1068 -35.40 11.85 -2.47
C GLY A 1068 -36.43 12.99 -2.42
N VAL A 1069 -36.99 13.35 -3.57
CA VAL A 1069 -38.04 14.37 -3.67
C VAL A 1069 -39.38 13.66 -3.51
N ASP A 1070 -40.01 13.78 -2.35
CA ASP A 1070 -41.21 13.00 -1.99
C ASP A 1070 -42.46 13.36 -2.79
N ALA A 1071 -42.53 14.59 -3.29
CA ALA A 1071 -43.68 15.11 -4.03
C ALA A 1071 -43.25 16.02 -5.18
N GLU A 1072 -44.08 16.08 -6.22
CA GLU A 1072 -43.82 16.96 -7.36
C GLU A 1072 -43.67 18.42 -6.90
N PRO A 1073 -42.55 19.09 -7.23
CA PRO A 1073 -42.31 20.46 -6.79
C PRO A 1073 -43.37 21.43 -7.29
N SER A 1074 -43.85 22.29 -6.40
CA SER A 1074 -44.80 23.36 -6.72
C SER A 1074 -44.17 24.48 -7.55
N ARG A 1075 -42.84 24.64 -7.43
CA ARG A 1075 -42.07 25.67 -8.13
C ARG A 1075 -40.61 25.27 -8.23
N VAL A 1076 -40.04 25.47 -9.43
CA VAL A 1076 -38.59 25.42 -9.68
C VAL A 1076 -38.12 26.78 -10.19
N THR A 1077 -37.01 27.28 -9.66
CA THR A 1077 -36.41 28.55 -10.08
C THR A 1077 -34.93 28.40 -10.42
N LEU A 1078 -34.50 29.18 -11.41
CA LEU A 1078 -33.12 29.29 -11.87
C LEU A 1078 -32.65 30.73 -11.68
N ASN A 1079 -31.59 30.93 -10.88
CA ASN A 1079 -31.04 32.26 -10.56
C ASN A 1079 -32.09 33.25 -10.01
N GLY A 1080 -33.08 32.74 -9.25
CA GLY A 1080 -34.17 33.54 -8.69
C GLY A 1080 -35.35 33.80 -9.64
N GLY A 1081 -35.23 33.46 -10.93
CA GLY A 1081 -36.33 33.53 -11.90
C GLY A 1081 -37.08 32.21 -12.02
N ALA A 1082 -38.39 32.25 -12.33
CA ALA A 1082 -39.17 31.05 -12.59
C ALA A 1082 -38.64 30.31 -13.84
N THR A 1083 -38.50 28.99 -13.73
CA THR A 1083 -38.04 28.12 -14.83
C THR A 1083 -39.23 27.70 -15.70
N ALA A 1084 -39.04 27.58 -17.03
CA ALA A 1084 -40.07 27.06 -17.92
C ALA A 1084 -40.41 25.61 -17.58
N ALA A 1085 -41.68 25.20 -17.72
CA ALA A 1085 -42.12 23.84 -17.43
C ALA A 1085 -41.37 22.77 -18.25
N SER A 1086 -40.88 23.11 -19.45
CA SER A 1086 -40.09 22.21 -20.30
C SER A 1086 -38.63 22.02 -19.85
N ALA A 1087 -38.14 22.80 -18.88
CA ALA A 1087 -36.75 22.76 -18.43
C ALA A 1087 -36.55 21.92 -17.16
N TRP A 1088 -37.62 21.33 -16.62
CA TRP A 1088 -37.53 20.37 -15.53
C TRP A 1088 -38.57 19.26 -15.68
N GLN A 1089 -38.30 18.13 -15.04
CA GLN A 1089 -39.19 16.97 -15.00
C GLN A 1089 -39.11 16.33 -13.61
N TYR A 1090 -40.26 15.93 -13.07
CA TYR A 1090 -40.33 15.09 -11.88
C TYR A 1090 -40.72 13.67 -12.27
N ASP A 1091 -39.94 12.70 -11.79
CA ASP A 1091 -40.23 11.28 -11.88
C ASP A 1091 -40.68 10.79 -10.50
N ALA A 1092 -41.95 10.38 -10.42
CA ALA A 1092 -42.58 9.93 -9.19
C ALA A 1092 -42.15 8.51 -8.79
N ASP A 1093 -41.71 7.67 -9.74
CA ASP A 1093 -41.28 6.30 -9.45
C ASP A 1093 -39.88 6.29 -8.83
N THR A 1094 -39.01 7.20 -9.29
CA THR A 1094 -37.63 7.34 -8.79
C THR A 1094 -37.44 8.50 -7.81
N HIS A 1095 -38.52 9.20 -7.43
CA HIS A 1095 -38.50 10.38 -6.54
C HIS A 1095 -37.44 11.41 -6.93
N THR A 1096 -37.42 11.77 -8.21
CA THR A 1096 -36.34 12.56 -8.81
C THR A 1096 -36.84 13.77 -9.55
N LEU A 1097 -36.34 14.94 -9.15
CA LEU A 1097 -36.46 16.17 -9.92
C LEU A 1097 -35.20 16.39 -10.78
N SER A 1098 -35.35 16.40 -12.10
CA SER A 1098 -34.29 16.75 -13.04
C SER A 1098 -34.51 18.14 -13.61
N VAL A 1099 -33.46 18.97 -13.68
CA VAL A 1099 -33.49 20.35 -14.19
C VAL A 1099 -32.32 20.57 -15.16
N THR A 1100 -32.62 20.90 -16.41
CA THR A 1100 -31.60 21.16 -17.43
C THR A 1100 -31.31 22.65 -17.54
N LEU A 1101 -30.05 23.03 -17.36
CA LEU A 1101 -29.62 24.42 -17.37
C LEU A 1101 -28.96 24.79 -18.72
N PRO A 1102 -29.26 25.96 -19.29
CA PRO A 1102 -28.58 26.43 -20.48
C PRO A 1102 -27.08 26.66 -20.20
N ALA A 1103 -26.24 26.55 -21.24
CA ALA A 1103 -24.80 26.79 -21.10
C ALA A 1103 -24.50 28.23 -20.64
N ARG A 1104 -23.80 28.39 -19.51
CA ARG A 1104 -23.42 29.70 -18.93
C ARG A 1104 -21.92 29.77 -18.68
N SER A 1105 -21.40 30.99 -18.56
CA SER A 1105 -19.98 31.18 -18.23
C SER A 1105 -19.65 30.52 -16.89
N VAL A 1106 -18.55 29.76 -16.84
CA VAL A 1106 -18.05 29.13 -15.60
C VAL A 1106 -17.64 30.17 -14.53
N ARG A 1107 -17.53 31.45 -14.91
CA ARG A 1107 -17.20 32.57 -14.01
C ARG A 1107 -18.44 33.22 -13.38
N LYS A 1108 -19.63 32.68 -13.62
CA LYS A 1108 -20.89 33.18 -13.03
C LYS A 1108 -21.52 32.10 -12.16
N ALA A 1109 -22.01 32.51 -11.00
CA ALA A 1109 -22.75 31.63 -10.11
C ALA A 1109 -24.06 31.19 -10.78
N THR A 1110 -24.48 29.96 -10.48
CA THR A 1110 -25.78 29.42 -10.88
C THR A 1110 -26.49 28.85 -9.66
N THR A 1111 -27.75 29.21 -9.46
CA THR A 1111 -28.57 28.64 -8.39
C THR A 1111 -29.79 27.93 -8.95
N VAL A 1112 -30.08 26.74 -8.44
CA VAL A 1112 -31.31 25.98 -8.70
C VAL A 1112 -32.03 25.79 -7.39
N MET A 1113 -33.29 26.18 -7.32
CA MET A 1113 -34.11 26.05 -6.11
C MET A 1113 -35.46 25.45 -6.44
N TYR A 1114 -35.94 24.54 -5.60
CA TYR A 1114 -37.31 24.04 -5.65
C TYR A 1114 -38.01 24.11 -4.28
N ARG A 1115 -39.34 24.01 -4.32
CA ARG A 1115 -40.24 23.98 -3.15
C ARG A 1115 -41.39 23.01 -3.34
#